data_AF-A0A0V0IWB7-F1
#
_entry.id   AF-A0A0V0IWB7-F1
#
_cell.length_a   1.000
_cell.length_b   1.000
_cell.length_c   1.000
_cell.angle_alpha   90.00
_cell.angle_beta   90.00
_cell.angle_gamma   90.00
#
_symmetry.space_group_name_H-M   'P 1'
#
loop_
_entity.id
_entity.type
_entity.pdbx_description
1 polymer ?
#
loop_
_entity_poly.entity_id
_entity_poly.type
_entity_poly.pdbx_seq_one_letter_code
_entity_poly.pdbx_strand_id
1 'polypeptide(L)'
;MSVAHVDDDLDAPGEVYYAEKLLNNGDIYTGKWSDNCPNGQGKYLWSDGCMYVGDWVKGKTMGKGKFSWPSGATYEGKFKNGYMDGEGTYTGCSNDTYRGSWVINMKHGKGTRDYVNGDHYEGEWRRGQPDGQGRYQWINGNQYIGQWRNGKMNGNGTMIWASGNRYDGSWEDGFPKGNGTFRWADGSFYVGIWSKDSREQSGTYYPSGSRTGTFDWDPQDVYSNDLLGCQISPGERISAYPSQKMVTWPCEGEFLQKLPIAKTPKANNARPKRNSVDGRLSNGDGSYSWGSETDAASNSVYSEQPRESSEESRSIRTDDSDNSRGFQPHCIKIQPNKKPGTTISKGHKNYDLMLNLQLGIRHSVGRPAPATSLDLRATAFDTKEKVWTKFPTEGSKHTPPHQSCEFKWKDYCPLVFRTLRKLFKVDPADYMISICGNDALRELSSPGKSGSFFYLTNDDKYMIKTLKKAEVKVLLGMLPAYYNHVRAFENTLVTKFFGLHCVKLTGPAQKKVRFVIMGNLFCTEYAIHRRFDLKGSSHGRVTEKSESQIDSTTTLKDLDLNFIFRLQKVWFQEFCRQVDRDCDFLEQERIMDYSLLVGVHFREVSGSGEPVTTETRNSGVRTPTANADQSGDVSTPRISRADMDLLFDPSGWASIRLGINMPAKAELTVRRSDFEAQLVGEPTGQYYDVIVFFSIIDILQNYDISKKLEHAYKAFQYDPTSISAVDPKQYSKRFRDFILQVFAEDT
;
A
#
# COMPACT_ATOMS: atom_id res chain seq x y z
N MET A 1 52.47 -38.67 -42.75
CA MET A 1 51.75 -37.40 -42.99
C MET A 1 51.05 -37.04 -41.69
N SER A 2 51.22 -35.81 -41.24
CA SER A 2 50.76 -35.36 -39.93
C SER A 2 49.27 -35.03 -39.96
N VAL A 3 48.50 -35.54 -39.00
CA VAL A 3 47.19 -34.96 -38.67
C VAL A 3 47.47 -33.83 -37.70
N ALA A 4 47.29 -32.59 -38.16
CA ALA A 4 47.43 -31.42 -37.29
C ALA A 4 46.19 -31.34 -36.39
N HIS A 5 46.41 -31.23 -35.08
CA HIS A 5 45.42 -30.64 -34.20
C HIS A 5 45.22 -29.18 -34.61
N VAL A 6 43.96 -28.76 -34.67
CA VAL A 6 43.59 -27.35 -34.52
C VAL A 6 42.85 -27.29 -33.20
N ASP A 7 43.45 -26.59 -32.25
CA ASP A 7 42.89 -26.39 -30.93
C ASP A 7 41.69 -25.43 -31.05
N ASP A 8 40.48 -25.94 -30.85
CA ASP A 8 39.37 -25.12 -30.40
C ASP A 8 39.61 -24.85 -28.91
N ASP A 9 40.33 -23.77 -28.61
CA ASP A 9 40.54 -23.29 -27.25
C ASP A 9 39.19 -23.04 -26.58
N LEU A 10 38.81 -23.97 -25.69
CA LEU A 10 37.68 -23.81 -24.78
C LEU A 10 38.04 -22.74 -23.75
N ASP A 11 37.71 -21.48 -24.07
CA ASP A 11 37.79 -20.33 -23.16
C ASP A 11 37.35 -20.74 -21.76
N ALA A 12 38.27 -20.67 -20.79
CA ALA A 12 38.02 -21.12 -19.43
C ALA A 12 36.90 -20.28 -18.79
N PRO A 13 35.98 -20.89 -18.03
CA PRO A 13 34.85 -20.17 -17.45
C PRO A 13 35.32 -19.13 -16.42
N GLY A 14 35.28 -17.85 -16.82
CA GLY A 14 35.58 -16.69 -15.98
C GLY A 14 36.70 -15.77 -16.47
N GLU A 15 37.32 -16.00 -17.63
CA GLU A 15 38.31 -15.05 -18.16
C GLU A 15 37.68 -13.75 -18.69
N VAL A 16 38.21 -12.61 -18.23
CA VAL A 16 37.72 -11.27 -18.60
C VAL A 16 38.50 -10.74 -19.79
N TYR A 17 37.96 -10.90 -20.99
CA TYR A 17 38.56 -10.40 -22.23
C TYR A 17 37.96 -9.05 -22.69
N TYR A 18 38.60 -8.40 -23.66
CA TYR A 18 38.07 -7.19 -24.29
C TYR A 18 37.29 -7.55 -25.56
N ALA A 19 36.04 -7.10 -25.67
CA ALA A 19 35.15 -7.42 -26.78
C ALA A 19 34.61 -6.16 -27.46
N GLU A 20 34.60 -6.19 -28.79
CA GLU A 20 33.78 -5.32 -29.64
C GLU A 20 32.69 -6.18 -30.28
N LYS A 21 31.42 -5.85 -30.05
CA LYS A 21 30.27 -6.62 -30.53
C LYS A 21 29.22 -5.69 -31.13
N LEU A 22 28.94 -5.88 -32.42
CA LEU A 22 27.72 -5.40 -33.06
C LEU A 22 26.59 -6.39 -32.75
N LEU A 23 25.47 -5.89 -32.23
CA LEU A 23 24.34 -6.71 -31.80
C LEU A 23 23.27 -6.78 -32.89
N ASN A 24 22.44 -7.83 -32.86
CA ASN A 24 21.42 -8.10 -33.88
C ASN A 24 20.34 -7.00 -34.00
N ASN A 25 20.25 -6.09 -33.02
CA ASN A 25 19.37 -4.93 -33.02
C ASN A 25 20.03 -3.63 -33.54
N GLY A 26 21.29 -3.69 -34.00
CA GLY A 26 22.06 -2.54 -34.48
C GLY A 26 22.79 -1.74 -33.39
N ASP A 27 22.69 -2.15 -32.13
CA ASP A 27 23.45 -1.54 -31.04
C ASP A 27 24.92 -2.04 -31.01
N ILE A 28 25.83 -1.25 -30.44
CA ILE A 28 27.27 -1.54 -30.40
C ILE A 28 27.76 -1.55 -28.96
N TYR A 29 28.44 -2.63 -28.55
CA TYR A 29 29.18 -2.70 -27.29
C TYR A 29 30.70 -2.80 -27.53
N THR A 30 31.47 -2.06 -26.74
CA THR A 30 32.94 -2.08 -26.72
C THR A 30 33.43 -2.04 -25.27
N GLY A 31 34.12 -3.08 -24.79
CA GLY A 31 34.57 -3.12 -23.40
C GLY A 31 34.90 -4.51 -22.88
N LYS A 32 35.10 -4.59 -21.56
CA LYS A 32 35.39 -5.87 -20.87
C LYS A 32 34.17 -6.79 -20.82
N TRP A 33 34.40 -8.07 -21.04
CA TRP A 33 33.37 -9.09 -21.23
C TRP A 33 33.71 -10.36 -20.43
N SER A 34 32.71 -11.01 -19.84
CA SER A 34 32.84 -12.23 -19.02
C SER A 34 31.52 -13.00 -19.03
N ASP A 35 31.55 -14.33 -18.96
CA ASP A 35 30.36 -15.17 -18.74
C ASP A 35 29.19 -14.95 -19.73
N ASN A 36 29.47 -14.51 -20.96
CA ASN A 36 28.48 -14.07 -21.97
C ASN A 36 27.73 -12.75 -21.68
N CYS A 37 28.24 -11.88 -20.80
CA CYS A 37 27.72 -10.52 -20.65
C CYS A 37 28.80 -9.43 -20.32
N PRO A 38 28.50 -8.13 -20.52
CA PRO A 38 29.38 -7.04 -20.11
C PRO A 38 29.79 -7.09 -18.64
N ASN A 39 31.09 -6.98 -18.35
CA ASN A 39 31.63 -7.06 -16.99
C ASN A 39 32.94 -6.27 -16.87
N GLY A 40 33.00 -5.28 -15.97
CA GLY A 40 34.06 -4.28 -15.91
C GLY A 40 33.76 -3.02 -16.73
N GLN A 41 34.78 -2.25 -17.09
CA GLN A 41 34.62 -1.01 -17.86
C GLN A 41 34.18 -1.29 -19.31
N GLY A 42 33.17 -0.56 -19.78
CA GLY A 42 32.68 -0.69 -21.15
C GLY A 42 31.73 0.41 -21.60
N LYS A 43 31.67 0.58 -22.92
CA LYS A 43 30.85 1.54 -23.65
C LYS A 43 29.77 0.80 -24.44
N TYR A 44 28.54 1.27 -24.32
CA TYR A 44 27.38 0.80 -25.08
C TYR A 44 26.77 1.97 -25.83
N LEU A 45 26.57 1.83 -27.14
CA LEU A 45 25.92 2.79 -28.02
C LEU A 45 24.64 2.15 -28.55
N TRP A 46 23.49 2.74 -28.21
CA TRP A 46 22.20 2.32 -28.74
C TRP A 46 22.00 2.89 -30.15
N SER A 47 21.27 2.14 -30.98
CA SER A 47 20.86 2.47 -32.33
C SER A 47 20.05 3.78 -32.45
N ASP A 48 19.46 4.28 -31.36
CA ASP A 48 18.80 5.60 -31.29
C ASP A 48 19.73 6.74 -30.91
N GLY A 49 21.04 6.49 -30.79
CA GLY A 49 22.06 7.48 -30.45
C GLY A 49 22.25 7.75 -28.96
N CYS A 50 21.49 7.09 -28.07
CA CYS A 50 21.83 7.09 -26.65
C CYS A 50 23.18 6.38 -26.43
N MET A 51 23.94 6.76 -25.40
CA MET A 51 25.23 6.14 -25.11
C MET A 51 25.49 6.04 -23.60
N TYR A 52 26.09 4.92 -23.16
CA TYR A 52 26.61 4.73 -21.80
C TYR A 52 28.10 4.37 -21.85
N VAL A 53 28.88 4.92 -20.92
CA VAL A 53 30.29 4.57 -20.69
C VAL A 53 30.50 4.42 -19.19
N GLY A 54 30.96 3.27 -18.68
CA GLY A 54 31.18 3.09 -17.25
C GLY A 54 31.36 1.64 -16.81
N ASP A 55 31.19 1.38 -15.52
CA ASP A 55 31.28 0.05 -14.95
C ASP A 55 30.03 -0.80 -15.27
N TRP A 56 30.27 -2.05 -15.65
CA TRP A 56 29.29 -3.11 -15.83
C TRP A 56 29.56 -4.24 -14.84
N VAL A 57 28.51 -4.87 -14.33
CA VAL A 57 28.62 -6.13 -13.59
C VAL A 57 27.49 -7.05 -14.02
N LYS A 58 27.83 -8.25 -14.50
CA LYS A 58 26.88 -9.25 -15.00
C LYS A 58 25.83 -8.66 -15.95
N GLY A 59 26.29 -7.90 -16.94
CA GLY A 59 25.47 -7.29 -17.98
C GLY A 59 24.64 -6.07 -17.55
N LYS A 60 24.75 -5.60 -16.31
CA LYS A 60 24.05 -4.42 -15.80
C LYS A 60 25.01 -3.28 -15.53
N THR A 61 24.61 -2.04 -15.84
CA THR A 61 25.39 -0.87 -15.44
C THR A 61 25.33 -0.70 -13.93
N MET A 62 26.49 -0.49 -13.32
CA MET A 62 26.68 -0.31 -11.88
C MET A 62 27.86 0.66 -11.65
N GLY A 63 28.30 0.88 -10.42
CA GLY A 63 29.54 1.63 -10.15
C GLY A 63 29.46 3.08 -10.63
N LYS A 64 30.50 3.57 -11.31
CA LYS A 64 30.53 4.90 -11.91
C LYS A 64 30.29 4.81 -13.42
N GLY A 65 29.59 5.78 -13.98
CA GLY A 65 29.45 5.90 -15.42
C GLY A 65 28.94 7.26 -15.88
N LYS A 66 28.86 7.40 -17.20
CA LYS A 66 28.32 8.53 -17.93
C LYS A 66 27.29 8.03 -18.93
N PHE A 67 26.06 8.53 -18.83
CA PHE A 67 25.01 8.35 -19.83
C PHE A 67 24.86 9.65 -20.63
N SER A 68 24.70 9.54 -21.95
CA SER A 68 24.57 10.67 -22.88
C SER A 68 23.35 10.43 -23.78
N TRP A 69 22.56 11.48 -23.98
CA TRP A 69 21.37 11.46 -24.82
C TRP A 69 21.65 12.11 -26.19
N PRO A 70 20.90 11.74 -27.25
CA PRO A 70 20.98 12.40 -28.56
C PRO A 70 20.73 13.92 -28.53
N SER A 71 20.03 14.41 -27.50
CA SER A 71 19.78 15.83 -27.26
C SER A 71 20.99 16.61 -26.75
N GLY A 72 22.13 15.96 -26.52
CA GLY A 72 23.31 16.57 -25.89
C GLY A 72 23.26 16.62 -24.36
N ALA A 73 22.13 16.28 -23.74
CA ALA A 73 22.05 16.10 -22.29
C ALA A 73 22.99 14.95 -21.85
N THR A 74 23.49 15.03 -20.62
CA THR A 74 24.34 13.99 -20.01
C THR A 74 24.06 13.79 -18.53
N TYR A 75 24.33 12.60 -18.02
CA TYR A 75 24.40 12.29 -16.60
C TYR A 75 25.73 11.60 -16.31
N GLU A 76 26.48 12.08 -15.34
CA GLU A 76 27.75 11.51 -14.91
C GLU A 76 27.74 11.31 -13.39
N GLY A 77 27.83 10.06 -12.95
CA GLY A 77 27.58 9.72 -11.56
C GLY A 77 27.54 8.22 -11.28
N LYS A 78 26.94 7.87 -10.14
CA LYS A 78 26.78 6.49 -9.72
C LYS A 78 25.57 5.82 -10.37
N PHE A 79 25.75 4.56 -10.74
CA PHE A 79 24.72 3.70 -11.29
C PHE A 79 24.50 2.46 -10.42
N LYS A 80 23.26 2.00 -10.37
CA LYS A 80 22.89 0.76 -9.69
C LYS A 80 21.82 0.04 -10.50
N ASN A 81 22.17 -1.11 -11.10
CA ASN A 81 21.26 -1.89 -11.94
C ASN A 81 20.54 -1.06 -13.02
N GLY A 82 21.25 -0.22 -13.78
CA GLY A 82 20.62 0.62 -14.83
C GLY A 82 19.99 1.93 -14.36
N TYR A 83 19.86 2.16 -13.06
CA TYR A 83 19.32 3.42 -12.51
C TYR A 83 20.44 4.40 -12.14
N MET A 84 20.18 5.70 -12.31
CA MET A 84 20.96 6.77 -11.68
C MET A 84 20.67 6.74 -10.18
N ASP A 85 21.66 6.37 -9.35
CA ASP A 85 21.47 5.99 -7.95
C ASP A 85 22.76 6.24 -7.15
N GLY A 86 22.68 7.08 -6.11
CA GLY A 86 23.83 7.68 -5.43
C GLY A 86 24.19 9.06 -6.00
N GLU A 87 25.41 9.53 -5.72
CA GLU A 87 25.89 10.85 -6.16
C GLU A 87 26.07 10.94 -7.68
N GLY A 88 25.58 12.03 -8.28
CA GLY A 88 25.74 12.29 -9.72
C GLY A 88 25.37 13.70 -10.17
N THR A 89 25.84 14.04 -11.36
CA THR A 89 25.60 15.32 -12.03
C THR A 89 24.79 15.08 -13.30
N TYR A 90 23.64 15.73 -13.44
CA TYR A 90 22.90 15.82 -14.69
C TYR A 90 23.10 17.20 -15.31
N THR A 91 23.39 17.24 -16.60
CA THR A 91 23.42 18.45 -17.42
C THR A 91 22.38 18.28 -18.53
N GLY A 92 21.36 19.14 -18.56
CA GLY A 92 20.32 19.13 -19.59
C GLY A 92 20.81 19.66 -20.93
N CYS A 93 19.97 19.57 -21.97
CA CYS A 93 20.33 20.03 -23.32
C CYS A 93 20.47 21.55 -23.40
N SER A 94 19.85 22.28 -22.47
CA SER A 94 19.93 23.74 -22.33
C SER A 94 20.98 24.19 -21.31
N ASN A 95 21.91 23.29 -20.95
CA ASN A 95 23.01 23.51 -20.00
C ASN A 95 22.58 23.83 -18.55
N ASP A 96 21.33 23.53 -18.17
CA ASP A 96 20.90 23.47 -16.77
C ASP A 96 21.57 22.29 -16.06
N THR A 97 22.07 22.50 -14.85
CA THR A 97 22.81 21.48 -14.09
C THR A 97 22.06 21.10 -12.83
N TYR A 98 22.07 19.81 -12.48
CA TYR A 98 21.78 19.34 -11.12
C TYR A 98 22.94 18.49 -10.64
N ARG A 99 23.41 18.74 -9.42
CA ARG A 99 24.47 17.97 -8.75
C ARG A 99 23.99 17.58 -7.36
N GLY A 100 24.03 16.29 -7.05
CA GLY A 100 23.64 15.80 -5.72
C GLY A 100 23.30 14.32 -5.71
N SER A 101 22.55 13.89 -4.70
CA SER A 101 22.13 12.50 -4.57
C SER A 101 20.97 12.15 -5.51
N TRP A 102 20.95 10.90 -5.96
CA TRP A 102 19.90 10.33 -6.80
C TRP A 102 19.41 9.02 -6.21
N VAL A 103 18.12 8.73 -6.38
CA VAL A 103 17.52 7.42 -6.04
C VAL A 103 16.58 7.04 -7.17
N ILE A 104 16.84 5.89 -7.82
CA ILE A 104 16.00 5.35 -8.90
C ILE A 104 15.65 6.43 -9.95
N ASN A 105 16.66 7.06 -10.53
CA ASN A 105 16.58 8.16 -11.50
C ASN A 105 16.01 9.51 -11.00
N MET A 106 15.57 9.63 -9.75
CA MET A 106 15.04 10.87 -9.21
C MET A 106 16.07 11.62 -8.35
N LYS A 107 16.11 12.95 -8.50
CA LYS A 107 16.84 13.87 -7.62
C LYS A 107 16.34 13.68 -6.19
N HIS A 108 17.24 13.45 -5.25
CA HIS A 108 16.91 13.14 -3.86
C HIS A 108 18.00 13.62 -2.89
N GLY A 109 17.75 13.56 -1.58
CA GLY A 109 18.75 13.94 -0.58
C GLY A 109 19.17 15.40 -0.73
N LYS A 110 20.47 15.69 -0.64
CA LYS A 110 21.00 17.05 -0.84
C LYS A 110 21.42 17.25 -2.28
N GLY A 111 21.15 18.43 -2.84
CA GLY A 111 21.57 18.77 -4.18
C GLY A 111 21.44 20.24 -4.55
N THR A 112 22.24 20.62 -5.52
CA THR A 112 22.33 21.95 -6.11
C THR A 112 21.78 21.91 -7.54
N ARG A 113 21.06 22.95 -7.95
CA ARG A 113 20.41 23.09 -9.26
C ARG A 113 20.65 24.48 -9.81
N ASP A 114 21.25 24.55 -10.97
CA ASP A 114 21.37 25.76 -11.78
C ASP A 114 20.32 25.69 -12.90
N TYR A 115 19.54 26.74 -13.06
CA TYR A 115 18.45 26.81 -14.03
C TYR A 115 18.87 27.56 -15.30
N VAL A 116 18.22 27.27 -16.44
CA VAL A 116 18.54 27.88 -17.75
C VAL A 116 18.44 29.42 -17.72
N ASN A 117 17.56 29.97 -16.88
CA ASN A 117 17.38 31.41 -16.73
C ASN A 117 18.36 32.06 -15.73
N GLY A 118 19.30 31.30 -15.17
CA GLY A 118 20.29 31.77 -14.19
C GLY A 118 19.82 31.79 -12.73
N ASP A 119 18.62 31.31 -12.42
CA ASP A 119 18.26 31.02 -11.03
C ASP A 119 19.09 29.86 -10.47
N HIS A 120 19.24 29.82 -9.15
CA HIS A 120 20.02 28.80 -8.44
C HIS A 120 19.27 28.28 -7.21
N TYR A 121 19.27 26.96 -7.00
CA TYR A 121 18.76 26.34 -5.78
C TYR A 121 19.80 25.41 -5.15
N GLU A 122 19.95 25.53 -3.83
CA GLU A 122 20.76 24.66 -2.99
C GLU A 122 19.88 24.15 -1.84
N GLY A 123 19.72 22.83 -1.70
CA GLY A 123 18.91 22.31 -0.60
C GLY A 123 18.57 20.83 -0.70
N GLU A 124 17.49 20.47 -0.01
CA GLU A 124 16.95 19.12 0.05
C GLU A 124 15.96 18.84 -1.09
N TRP A 125 15.99 17.60 -1.58
CA TRP A 125 15.21 17.14 -2.73
C TRP A 125 14.46 15.86 -2.39
N ARG A 126 13.19 15.78 -2.80
CA ARG A 126 12.36 14.57 -2.70
C ARG A 126 11.64 14.33 -4.02
N ARG A 127 11.77 13.10 -4.55
CA ARG A 127 11.08 12.64 -5.78
C ARG A 127 11.20 13.61 -6.97
N GLY A 128 12.37 14.23 -7.14
CA GLY A 128 12.64 15.16 -8.25
C GLY A 128 12.34 16.64 -7.99
N GLN A 129 11.87 17.04 -6.80
CA GLN A 129 11.48 18.42 -6.47
C GLN A 129 12.19 18.94 -5.19
N PRO A 130 12.40 20.26 -5.05
CA PRO A 130 12.76 20.90 -3.79
C PRO A 130 11.78 20.56 -2.66
N ASP A 131 12.29 19.98 -1.57
CA ASP A 131 11.47 19.47 -0.47
C ASP A 131 12.36 19.23 0.77
N GLY A 132 12.05 19.91 1.89
CA GLY A 132 12.92 20.00 3.07
C GLY A 132 13.53 21.40 3.22
N GLN A 133 14.73 21.52 3.77
CA GLN A 133 15.42 22.82 3.91
C GLN A 133 16.13 23.24 2.61
N GLY A 134 16.05 24.51 2.21
CA GLY A 134 16.74 24.99 1.02
C GLY A 134 16.78 26.50 0.82
N ARG A 135 17.73 26.92 -0.01
CA ARG A 135 18.01 28.28 -0.45
C ARG A 135 17.76 28.39 -1.95
N TYR A 136 16.88 29.31 -2.36
CA TYR A 136 16.68 29.67 -3.77
C TYR A 136 17.15 31.10 -3.96
N GLN A 137 17.91 31.35 -5.01
CA GLN A 137 18.41 32.65 -5.41
C GLN A 137 17.97 32.91 -6.84
N TRP A 138 17.21 33.98 -7.04
CA TRP A 138 16.77 34.42 -8.35
C TRP A 138 17.88 35.24 -9.03
N ILE A 139 17.92 35.22 -10.36
CA ILE A 139 18.89 36.02 -11.15
C ILE A 139 18.77 37.54 -10.87
N ASN A 140 17.60 38.01 -10.43
CA ASN A 140 17.37 39.41 -10.03
C ASN A 140 17.98 39.79 -8.66
N GLY A 141 18.61 38.85 -7.95
CA GLY A 141 19.23 39.06 -6.65
C GLY A 141 18.32 38.81 -5.44
N ASN A 142 17.02 38.56 -5.64
CA ASN A 142 16.15 38.11 -4.57
C ASN A 142 16.57 36.70 -4.09
N GLN A 143 16.27 36.38 -2.85
CA GLN A 143 16.67 35.12 -2.22
C GLN A 143 15.65 34.65 -1.17
N TYR A 144 15.30 33.38 -1.22
CA TYR A 144 14.56 32.70 -0.15
C TYR A 144 15.47 31.69 0.56
N ILE A 145 15.41 31.64 1.89
CA ILE A 145 16.03 30.62 2.72
C ILE A 145 14.96 30.06 3.66
N GLY A 146 14.66 28.77 3.58
CA GLY A 146 13.65 28.20 4.47
C GLY A 146 13.19 26.81 4.06
N GLN A 147 11.99 26.46 4.50
CA GLN A 147 11.37 25.18 4.19
C GLN A 147 10.73 25.17 2.80
N TRP A 148 10.79 24.01 2.16
CA TRP A 148 10.27 23.73 0.82
C TRP A 148 9.37 22.50 0.90
N ARG A 149 8.30 22.50 0.11
CA ARG A 149 7.39 21.35 -0.03
C ARG A 149 6.90 21.28 -1.46
N ASN A 150 7.07 20.14 -2.14
CA ASN A 150 6.65 19.92 -3.52
C ASN A 150 7.04 21.09 -4.47
N GLY A 151 8.29 21.57 -4.37
CA GLY A 151 8.81 22.63 -5.22
C GLY A 151 8.34 24.06 -4.90
N LYS A 152 7.62 24.28 -3.80
CA LYS A 152 7.17 25.61 -3.34
C LYS A 152 7.77 25.97 -1.98
N MET A 153 7.94 27.28 -1.75
CA MET A 153 8.22 27.84 -0.42
C MET A 153 7.06 27.49 0.53
N ASN A 154 7.38 26.97 1.71
CA ASN A 154 6.40 26.49 2.69
C ASN A 154 6.99 26.59 4.11
N GLY A 155 6.19 26.34 5.15
CA GLY A 155 6.65 26.30 6.53
C GLY A 155 7.36 27.60 6.95
N ASN A 156 8.42 27.51 7.74
CA ASN A 156 9.15 28.72 8.17
C ASN A 156 10.28 29.09 7.19
N GLY A 157 10.38 30.37 6.84
CA GLY A 157 11.40 30.85 5.92
C GLY A 157 11.56 32.37 5.89
N THR A 158 12.71 32.78 5.37
CA THR A 158 13.14 34.16 5.20
C THR A 158 13.24 34.49 3.72
N MET A 159 12.47 35.49 3.26
CA MET A 159 12.66 36.11 1.95
C MET A 159 13.51 37.37 2.13
N ILE A 160 14.45 37.58 1.22
CA ILE A 160 15.35 38.74 1.15
C ILE A 160 15.25 39.26 -0.28
N TRP A 161 14.86 40.52 -0.43
CA TRP A 161 14.77 41.17 -1.74
C TRP A 161 16.05 41.95 -2.04
N ALA A 162 16.39 42.11 -3.32
CA ALA A 162 17.54 42.89 -3.76
C ALA A 162 17.47 44.38 -3.33
N SER A 163 16.27 44.87 -2.96
CA SER A 163 16.05 46.20 -2.37
C SER A 163 16.55 46.34 -0.92
N GLY A 164 16.94 45.23 -0.26
CA GLY A 164 17.26 45.18 1.16
C GLY A 164 16.05 44.93 2.07
N ASN A 165 14.83 44.86 1.52
CA ASN A 165 13.66 44.40 2.27
C ASN A 165 13.80 42.92 2.66
N ARG A 166 13.18 42.53 3.77
CA ARG A 166 13.22 41.16 4.29
C ARG A 166 11.90 40.77 4.94
N TYR A 167 11.44 39.53 4.74
CA TYR A 167 10.33 38.93 5.47
C TYR A 167 10.81 37.69 6.20
N ASP A 168 10.53 37.59 7.50
CA ASP A 168 10.79 36.44 8.35
C ASP A 168 9.47 35.90 8.90
N GLY A 169 9.04 34.72 8.52
CA GLY A 169 7.78 34.18 9.02
C GLY A 169 7.40 32.83 8.45
N SER A 170 6.14 32.48 8.64
CA SER A 170 5.55 31.28 8.05
C SER A 170 5.06 31.54 6.60
N TRP A 171 5.02 30.47 5.81
CA TRP A 171 4.76 30.41 4.38
C TRP A 171 3.85 29.22 4.05
N GLU A 172 2.93 29.41 3.11
CA GLU A 172 2.05 28.37 2.59
C GLU A 172 1.91 28.51 1.07
N ASP A 173 2.09 27.41 0.35
CA ASP A 173 1.91 27.32 -1.12
C ASP A 173 2.64 28.39 -1.96
N GLY A 174 3.77 28.92 -1.46
CA GLY A 174 4.57 29.96 -2.11
C GLY A 174 4.33 31.39 -1.60
N PHE A 175 3.46 31.60 -0.61
CA PHE A 175 3.08 32.92 -0.11
C PHE A 175 3.24 33.05 1.42
N PRO A 176 3.50 34.25 1.97
CA PRO A 176 3.44 34.52 3.40
C PRO A 176 2.08 34.12 4.01
N LYS A 177 2.09 33.42 5.15
CA LYS A 177 0.87 32.98 5.85
C LYS A 177 1.15 32.83 7.34
N GLY A 178 0.22 33.24 8.21
CA GLY A 178 0.39 33.14 9.66
C GLY A 178 1.39 34.17 10.20
N ASN A 179 2.06 33.89 11.32
CA ASN A 179 2.90 34.88 11.98
C ASN A 179 4.15 35.22 11.15
N GLY A 180 4.42 36.51 10.98
CA GLY A 180 5.57 36.99 10.22
C GLY A 180 5.95 38.45 10.50
N THR A 181 7.23 38.76 10.30
CA THR A 181 7.82 40.09 10.42
C THR A 181 8.38 40.53 9.08
N PHE A 182 7.87 41.62 8.52
CA PHE A 182 8.51 42.31 7.39
C PHE A 182 9.42 43.42 7.93
N ARG A 183 10.57 43.63 7.29
CA ARG A 183 11.58 44.64 7.64
C ARG A 183 11.98 45.38 6.37
N TRP A 184 12.02 46.70 6.43
CA TRP A 184 12.53 47.55 5.35
C TRP A 184 14.03 47.82 5.54
N ALA A 185 14.69 48.21 4.46
CA ALA A 185 16.12 48.57 4.48
C ALA A 185 16.45 49.76 5.40
N ASP A 186 15.48 50.60 5.76
CA ASP A 186 15.63 51.72 6.70
C ASP A 186 15.57 51.31 8.19
N GLY A 187 15.36 50.03 8.48
CA GLY A 187 15.27 49.46 9.82
C GLY A 187 13.87 49.49 10.44
N SER A 188 12.86 50.04 9.76
CA SER A 188 11.47 49.89 10.18
C SER A 188 11.00 48.45 9.99
N PHE A 189 9.94 48.05 10.70
CA PHE A 189 9.41 46.69 10.61
C PHE A 189 7.92 46.60 10.95
N TYR A 190 7.25 45.60 10.36
CA TYR A 190 5.84 45.29 10.60
C TYR A 190 5.75 43.85 11.11
N VAL A 191 5.06 43.63 12.23
CA VAL A 191 4.84 42.30 12.81
C VAL A 191 3.35 42.00 12.78
N GLY A 192 2.96 40.82 12.28
CA GLY A 192 1.54 40.49 12.14
C GLY A 192 1.23 39.05 11.77
N ILE A 193 -0.07 38.78 11.66
CA ILE A 193 -0.64 37.60 11.00
C ILE A 193 -0.83 37.97 9.52
N TRP A 194 -0.21 37.19 8.65
CA TRP A 194 -0.20 37.33 7.20
C TRP A 194 -1.24 36.40 6.57
N SER A 195 -2.00 36.90 5.61
CA SER A 195 -2.87 36.10 4.78
C SER A 195 -3.13 36.80 3.45
N LYS A 196 -3.40 36.02 2.42
CA LYS A 196 -3.89 36.51 1.12
C LYS A 196 -5.35 36.99 1.18
N ASP A 197 -6.08 36.62 2.24
CA ASP A 197 -7.36 37.24 2.58
C ASP A 197 -7.10 38.40 3.55
N SER A 198 -7.36 39.63 3.10
CA SER A 198 -7.18 40.85 3.90
C SER A 198 -7.99 40.84 5.21
N ARG A 199 -9.06 40.03 5.31
CA ARG A 199 -9.88 39.92 6.53
C ARG A 199 -9.25 39.06 7.62
N GLU A 200 -8.28 38.21 7.26
CA GLU A 200 -7.50 37.41 8.21
C GLU A 200 -6.19 38.10 8.62
N GLN A 201 -5.84 39.20 7.95
CA GLN A 201 -4.60 39.92 8.16
C GLN A 201 -4.72 40.89 9.33
N SER A 202 -3.68 40.94 10.17
CA SER A 202 -3.60 41.89 11.30
C SER A 202 -2.14 42.10 11.67
N GLY A 203 -1.78 43.27 12.20
CA GLY A 203 -0.42 43.53 12.62
C GLY A 203 -0.15 44.98 12.98
N THR A 204 1.08 45.25 13.40
CA THR A 204 1.53 46.55 13.90
C THR A 204 2.82 46.95 13.19
N TYR A 205 2.83 48.18 12.65
CA TYR A 205 4.02 48.81 12.09
C TYR A 205 4.82 49.56 13.17
N TYR A 206 6.14 49.40 13.13
CA TYR A 206 7.11 50.02 14.03
C TYR A 206 8.11 50.82 13.20
N PRO A 207 8.05 52.17 13.22
CA PRO A 207 8.96 53.01 12.45
C PRO A 207 10.39 52.97 13.01
N SER A 208 11.36 53.04 12.11
CA SER A 208 12.73 53.45 12.46
C SER A 208 12.73 54.92 12.90
N GLY A 209 13.58 55.28 13.87
CA GLY A 209 13.50 56.53 14.65
C GLY A 209 13.77 57.85 13.91
N SER A 210 13.57 57.93 12.60
CA SER A 210 13.91 59.07 11.74
C SER A 210 12.74 59.68 10.96
N ARG A 211 11.51 59.14 11.03
CA ARG A 211 10.34 59.67 10.30
C ARG A 211 9.08 59.81 11.15
N THR A 212 8.67 61.05 11.40
CA THR A 212 7.38 61.42 12.04
C THR A 212 6.29 61.64 10.99
N GLY A 213 5.92 60.59 10.25
CA GLY A 213 4.85 60.62 9.27
C GLY A 213 4.06 59.32 9.25
N THR A 214 2.75 59.40 9.02
CA THR A 214 1.88 58.24 8.81
C THR A 214 2.34 57.49 7.56
N PHE A 215 2.99 56.34 7.76
CA PHE A 215 3.37 55.44 6.69
C PHE A 215 2.15 54.58 6.33
N ASP A 216 1.40 55.05 5.33
CA ASP A 216 0.24 54.34 4.78
C ASP A 216 0.75 53.31 3.76
N TRP A 217 0.89 52.07 4.22
CA TRP A 217 1.38 50.94 3.44
C TRP A 217 0.49 49.74 3.67
N ASP A 218 0.03 49.12 2.58
CA ASP A 218 -0.82 47.93 2.63
C ASP A 218 0.07 46.67 2.63
N PRO A 219 0.01 45.83 3.68
CA PRO A 219 0.69 44.53 3.68
C PRO A 219 0.29 43.60 2.51
N GLN A 220 -0.81 43.86 1.79
CA GLN A 220 -1.18 43.15 0.56
C GLN A 220 -0.26 43.49 -0.65
N ASP A 221 0.51 44.57 -0.58
CA ASP A 221 1.52 44.89 -1.60
C ASP A 221 2.58 43.79 -1.72
N VAL A 222 2.88 43.07 -0.64
CA VAL A 222 3.83 41.94 -0.69
C VAL A 222 3.34 40.83 -1.62
N TYR A 223 2.04 40.53 -1.60
CA TYR A 223 1.43 39.51 -2.46
C TYR A 223 1.24 39.99 -3.89
N SER A 224 0.97 41.28 -4.06
CA SER A 224 0.56 41.87 -5.34
C SER A 224 1.73 42.42 -6.16
N ASN A 225 2.80 42.87 -5.50
CA ASN A 225 3.94 43.56 -6.10
C ASN A 225 5.28 42.84 -5.79
N ASP A 226 5.67 42.72 -4.51
CA ASP A 226 7.01 42.23 -4.14
C ASP A 226 7.28 40.77 -4.56
N LEU A 227 6.26 39.92 -4.61
CA LEU A 227 6.37 38.51 -5.01
C LEU A 227 6.20 38.25 -6.51
N LEU A 228 5.80 39.24 -7.33
CA LEU A 228 5.65 39.05 -8.78
C LEU A 228 6.98 38.65 -9.45
N GLY A 229 8.10 39.20 -8.97
CA GLY A 229 9.45 38.88 -9.43
C GLY A 229 10.06 37.60 -8.84
N CYS A 230 9.32 36.85 -8.00
CA CYS A 230 9.81 35.67 -7.28
C CYS A 230 9.14 34.38 -7.77
N GLN A 231 8.91 34.25 -9.08
CA GLN A 231 8.39 33.01 -9.67
C GLN A 231 9.49 31.95 -9.71
N ILE A 232 9.20 30.73 -9.25
CA ILE A 232 10.17 29.63 -9.22
C ILE A 232 10.22 28.98 -10.60
N SER A 233 11.41 28.89 -11.18
CA SER A 233 11.62 28.32 -12.52
C SER A 233 11.24 26.82 -12.58
N PRO A 234 10.45 26.38 -13.57
CA PRO A 234 10.07 24.99 -13.70
C PRO A 234 11.27 24.11 -14.11
N GLY A 235 11.38 22.94 -13.49
CA GLY A 235 12.42 21.96 -13.86
C GLY A 235 12.10 21.24 -15.18
N GLU A 236 13.13 21.04 -16.03
CA GLU A 236 13.01 20.18 -17.20
C GLU A 236 12.69 18.73 -16.78
N ARG A 237 11.82 18.06 -17.56
CA ARG A 237 11.53 16.63 -17.41
C ARG A 237 12.44 15.82 -18.32
N ILE A 238 13.24 14.94 -17.73
CA ILE A 238 14.06 13.96 -18.47
C ILE A 238 13.13 13.11 -19.34
N SER A 239 13.34 13.15 -20.66
CA SER A 239 12.45 12.57 -21.68
C SER A 239 12.55 11.05 -21.80
N ALA A 240 13.73 10.50 -21.54
CA ALA A 240 13.99 9.06 -21.47
C ALA A 240 15.02 8.77 -20.37
N TYR A 241 14.83 7.72 -19.58
CA TYR A 241 15.73 7.38 -18.47
C TYR A 241 16.72 6.27 -18.83
N PRO A 242 17.94 6.22 -18.26
CA PRO A 242 18.90 5.15 -18.51
C PRO A 242 18.33 3.75 -18.18
N SER A 243 17.45 3.65 -17.19
CA SER A 243 16.79 2.40 -16.82
C SER A 243 15.75 1.91 -17.84
N GLN A 244 15.35 2.73 -18.81
CA GLN A 244 14.52 2.32 -19.95
C GLN A 244 15.37 1.71 -21.07
N LYS A 245 16.70 1.75 -20.94
CA LYS A 245 17.70 1.20 -21.87
C LYS A 245 18.38 -0.06 -21.31
N MET A 246 17.68 -0.82 -20.47
CA MET A 246 18.20 -2.11 -19.98
C MET A 246 18.30 -3.13 -21.12
N VAL A 247 19.48 -3.74 -21.24
CA VAL A 247 19.77 -4.80 -22.20
C VAL A 247 19.78 -6.12 -21.45
N THR A 248 18.91 -7.05 -21.85
CA THR A 248 18.88 -8.40 -21.27
C THR A 248 19.91 -9.26 -21.96
N TRP A 249 21.00 -9.55 -21.27
CA TRP A 249 22.04 -10.46 -21.75
C TRP A 249 21.73 -11.91 -21.35
N PRO A 250 21.96 -12.90 -22.23
CA PRO A 250 21.86 -14.32 -21.90
C PRO A 250 23.10 -14.75 -21.10
N CYS A 251 23.20 -14.29 -19.85
CA CYS A 251 24.22 -14.71 -18.90
C CYS A 251 23.70 -15.96 -18.17
N GLU A 252 24.40 -17.09 -18.25
CA GLU A 252 23.89 -18.38 -17.73
C GLU A 252 23.70 -18.38 -16.21
N GLY A 253 22.59 -18.97 -15.77
CA GLY A 253 22.19 -18.98 -14.35
C GLY A 253 20.75 -19.45 -14.09
N GLU A 254 19.86 -19.37 -15.08
CA GLU A 254 18.47 -19.87 -14.98
C GLU A 254 18.18 -21.07 -15.91
N PHE A 255 19.14 -22.00 -16.07
CA PHE A 255 19.00 -23.12 -17.02
C PHE A 255 19.10 -24.54 -16.43
N LEU A 256 18.51 -24.79 -15.25
CA LEU A 256 18.25 -26.15 -14.75
C LEU A 256 16.87 -26.33 -14.10
N GLN A 257 15.81 -26.37 -14.91
CA GLN A 257 14.84 -27.49 -14.94
C GLN A 257 13.65 -27.21 -15.87
N LYS A 258 13.70 -27.75 -17.10
CA LYS A 258 12.64 -28.51 -17.81
C LYS A 258 12.93 -28.54 -19.31
N LEU A 259 13.60 -29.59 -19.77
CA LEU A 259 13.54 -30.00 -21.18
C LEU A 259 12.32 -30.91 -21.38
N PRO A 260 11.57 -30.79 -22.50
CA PRO A 260 10.42 -31.64 -22.77
C PRO A 260 10.86 -32.99 -23.37
N ILE A 261 10.31 -34.09 -22.86
CA ILE A 261 10.46 -35.40 -23.49
C ILE A 261 9.61 -35.44 -24.77
N ALA A 262 10.25 -35.34 -25.92
CA ALA A 262 9.61 -35.59 -27.22
C ALA A 262 9.41 -37.11 -27.42
N LYS A 263 8.21 -37.52 -27.83
CA LYS A 263 7.92 -38.90 -28.26
C LYS A 263 8.10 -39.04 -29.77
N THR A 264 8.77 -40.11 -30.20
CA THR A 264 8.81 -40.55 -31.61
C THR A 264 8.24 -41.98 -31.75
N PRO A 265 7.77 -42.39 -32.95
CA PRO A 265 6.76 -43.43 -33.08
C PRO A 265 7.30 -44.81 -33.53
N LYS A 266 6.50 -45.87 -33.34
CA LYS A 266 6.55 -47.12 -34.12
C LYS A 266 5.16 -47.79 -34.15
N ALA A 267 4.85 -48.51 -35.23
CA ALA A 267 3.52 -49.04 -35.53
C ALA A 267 3.56 -50.51 -36.03
N ASN A 268 2.39 -51.17 -36.01
CA ASN A 268 2.08 -52.53 -36.51
C ASN A 268 2.75 -53.68 -35.70
N ASN A 269 2.16 -54.85 -35.42
CA ASN A 269 0.85 -55.49 -35.69
C ASN A 269 0.69 -56.71 -34.70
N ALA A 270 -0.41 -57.45 -34.50
CA ALA A 270 -1.80 -57.42 -35.00
C ALA A 270 -2.79 -58.14 -34.03
N ARG A 271 -4.09 -57.79 -34.12
CA ARG A 271 -5.37 -58.59 -34.19
C ARG A 271 -5.52 -60.02 -33.57
N PRO A 272 -6.77 -60.52 -33.29
CA PRO A 272 -8.09 -59.82 -33.13
C PRO A 272 -9.16 -60.43 -32.15
N LYS A 273 -10.27 -59.66 -31.97
CA LYS A 273 -11.68 -60.06 -31.63
C LYS A 273 -11.99 -60.47 -30.16
N ARG A 274 -13.20 -60.23 -29.61
CA ARG A 274 -14.54 -60.02 -30.23
C ARG A 274 -15.46 -59.05 -29.44
N ASN A 275 -16.54 -58.56 -30.08
CA ASN A 275 -17.49 -57.49 -29.67
C ASN A 275 -18.47 -57.94 -28.53
N SER A 276 -19.25 -57.08 -27.83
CA SER A 276 -20.44 -56.31 -28.32
C SER A 276 -20.97 -55.28 -27.27
N VAL A 277 -21.08 -53.96 -27.56
CA VAL A 277 -22.28 -53.13 -27.97
C VAL A 277 -23.33 -52.75 -26.89
N ASP A 278 -23.33 -51.45 -26.53
CA ASP A 278 -24.38 -50.43 -26.23
C ASP A 278 -25.77 -50.68 -25.57
N GLY A 279 -26.22 -49.65 -24.82
CA GLY A 279 -27.63 -49.34 -24.44
C GLY A 279 -27.82 -48.96 -22.95
N ARG A 280 -27.91 -47.71 -22.45
CA ARG A 280 -28.88 -46.56 -22.59
C ARG A 280 -30.30 -46.75 -22.00
N LEU A 281 -30.64 -45.88 -21.01
CA LEU A 281 -31.99 -45.42 -20.55
C LEU A 281 -32.89 -46.46 -19.83
N SER A 282 -33.97 -46.13 -19.07
CA SER A 282 -34.25 -45.09 -18.05
C SER A 282 -35.66 -45.33 -17.42
N ASN A 283 -35.88 -44.94 -16.15
CA ASN A 283 -37.17 -44.71 -15.43
C ASN A 283 -38.06 -45.89 -14.93
N GLY A 284 -38.78 -45.63 -13.82
CA GLY A 284 -39.94 -46.39 -13.26
C GLY A 284 -39.55 -47.42 -12.17
N ASP A 285 -39.87 -47.37 -10.86
CA ASP A 285 -40.84 -46.69 -9.96
C ASP A 285 -41.96 -47.64 -9.42
N GLY A 286 -42.13 -47.70 -8.08
CA GLY A 286 -43.35 -48.16 -7.36
C GLY A 286 -43.45 -49.56 -6.69
N SER A 287 -43.66 -49.56 -5.35
CA SER A 287 -44.39 -50.58 -4.50
C SER A 287 -43.79 -52.00 -4.29
N TYR A 288 -44.04 -52.81 -3.23
CA TYR A 288 -44.90 -52.87 -2.00
C TYR A 288 -44.05 -53.43 -0.80
N SER A 289 -44.17 -53.04 0.49
CA SER A 289 -45.18 -53.24 1.57
C SER A 289 -45.13 -54.56 2.38
N TRP A 290 -45.49 -54.48 3.69
CA TRP A 290 -45.50 -55.48 4.81
C TRP A 290 -44.15 -55.80 5.49
N GLY A 291 -44.00 -55.88 6.84
CA GLY A 291 -44.91 -55.54 7.95
C GLY A 291 -44.40 -56.03 9.34
N SER A 292 -44.93 -55.47 10.46
CA SER A 292 -44.77 -55.87 11.90
C SER A 292 -43.40 -55.69 12.60
N GLU A 293 -43.29 -55.37 13.92
CA GLU A 293 -44.26 -54.94 14.97
C GLU A 293 -43.55 -54.33 16.22
N THR A 294 -44.14 -53.30 16.87
CA THR A 294 -44.26 -52.99 18.34
C THR A 294 -43.09 -53.19 19.36
N ASP A 295 -42.95 -52.47 20.51
CA ASP A 295 -43.57 -51.23 21.05
C ASP A 295 -42.81 -50.68 22.29
N ALA A 296 -43.07 -49.40 22.61
CA ALA A 296 -43.17 -48.72 23.92
C ALA A 296 -42.12 -48.81 25.09
N ALA A 297 -41.73 -47.60 25.56
CA ALA A 297 -41.59 -47.06 26.95
C ALA A 297 -41.48 -48.02 28.18
N SER A 298 -40.74 -47.73 29.27
CA SER A 298 -40.77 -46.49 30.08
C SER A 298 -39.88 -46.53 31.37
N ASN A 299 -39.52 -45.35 31.89
CA ASN A 299 -39.41 -44.92 33.32
C ASN A 299 -38.42 -45.49 34.39
N SER A 300 -38.21 -44.62 35.41
CA SER A 300 -37.49 -44.71 36.70
C SER A 300 -35.95 -44.65 36.65
N VAL A 301 -35.21 -43.76 37.33
CA VAL A 301 -35.34 -42.92 38.56
C VAL A 301 -35.12 -43.65 39.90
N TYR A 302 -33.93 -43.41 40.49
CA TYR A 302 -33.55 -43.30 41.91
C TYR A 302 -32.22 -42.49 41.90
N SER A 303 -32.00 -41.38 42.62
CA SER A 303 -31.82 -41.17 44.09
C SER A 303 -30.84 -42.18 44.74
N GLU A 304 -29.92 -41.84 45.63
CA GLU A 304 -29.82 -40.67 46.52
C GLU A 304 -28.35 -40.43 47.00
N GLN A 305 -28.10 -39.40 47.82
CA GLN A 305 -26.77 -38.95 48.30
C GLN A 305 -26.30 -39.63 49.63
N PRO A 306 -25.56 -38.97 50.56
CA PRO A 306 -24.10 -38.74 50.59
C PRO A 306 -23.42 -39.28 51.88
N ARG A 307 -22.07 -39.20 52.01
CA ARG A 307 -21.35 -39.13 53.31
C ARG A 307 -20.08 -38.28 53.27
N GLU A 308 -19.80 -37.59 54.37
CA GLU A 308 -18.68 -36.66 54.61
C GLU A 308 -17.59 -37.23 55.56
N SER A 309 -16.49 -36.48 55.68
CA SER A 309 -15.41 -36.56 56.70
C SER A 309 -14.46 -37.78 56.59
N SER A 310 -13.17 -37.70 56.97
CA SER A 310 -12.52 -36.83 57.96
C SER A 310 -11.03 -36.56 57.67
N GLU A 311 -10.44 -35.61 58.41
CA GLU A 311 -9.01 -35.27 58.40
C GLU A 311 -8.18 -36.23 59.28
N GLU A 312 -6.91 -36.50 58.94
CA GLU A 312 -5.79 -36.44 59.92
C GLU A 312 -4.41 -36.37 59.25
N SER A 313 -3.38 -35.99 60.02
CA SER A 313 -2.06 -35.52 59.53
C SER A 313 -0.88 -36.44 59.90
N ARG A 314 0.17 -36.51 59.06
CA ARG A 314 1.59 -36.42 59.47
C ARG A 314 2.64 -36.45 58.33
N SER A 315 3.23 -35.27 58.09
CA SER A 315 4.65 -34.98 57.78
C SER A 315 5.62 -36.09 57.32
N ILE A 316 6.22 -35.91 56.13
CA ILE A 316 7.66 -36.14 55.88
C ILE A 316 8.23 -34.95 55.10
N ARG A 317 9.47 -34.58 55.46
CA ARG A 317 10.25 -33.40 55.05
C ARG A 317 10.48 -33.28 53.54
N THR A 318 10.50 -32.03 53.04
CA THR A 318 11.18 -31.64 51.80
C THR A 318 12.08 -30.45 52.09
N ASP A 319 13.37 -30.58 51.78
CA ASP A 319 14.33 -29.47 51.80
C ASP A 319 14.06 -28.49 50.64
N ASP A 320 14.39 -27.22 50.85
CA ASP A 320 14.33 -26.18 49.83
C ASP A 320 15.32 -26.45 48.68
N SER A 321 14.84 -26.34 47.44
CA SER A 321 15.66 -25.80 46.35
C SER A 321 14.78 -25.04 45.36
N ASP A 322 15.03 -23.72 45.31
CA ASP A 322 14.36 -22.75 44.45
C ASP A 322 14.57 -23.09 42.97
N ASN A 323 13.49 -23.11 42.19
CA ASN A 323 13.58 -23.09 40.72
C ASN A 323 12.40 -22.37 40.09
N SER A 324 12.32 -21.09 40.41
CA SER A 324 11.48 -20.08 39.76
C SER A 324 11.68 -20.05 38.23
N ARG A 325 10.88 -20.83 37.49
CA ARG A 325 10.77 -20.73 36.02
C ARG A 325 10.01 -19.46 35.63
N GLY A 326 10.71 -18.33 35.61
CA GLY A 326 10.21 -17.08 35.06
C GLY A 326 9.83 -17.22 33.58
N PHE A 327 8.63 -16.75 33.23
CA PHE A 327 8.23 -16.56 31.84
C PHE A 327 9.10 -15.46 31.21
N GLN A 328 9.88 -15.80 30.17
CA GLN A 328 10.57 -14.79 29.36
C GLN A 328 9.61 -14.15 28.34
N PRO A 329 9.66 -12.83 28.11
CA PRO A 329 8.93 -12.19 27.02
C PRO A 329 9.38 -12.73 25.65
N HIS A 330 8.44 -12.99 24.74
CA HIS A 330 8.73 -13.57 23.44
C HIS A 330 9.24 -12.54 22.42
N CYS A 331 10.32 -12.88 21.69
CA CYS A 331 10.96 -12.05 20.66
C CYS A 331 10.23 -12.09 19.30
N ILE A 332 9.91 -10.92 18.75
CA ILE A 332 9.27 -10.68 17.45
C ILE A 332 10.33 -10.32 16.39
N LYS A 333 10.75 -11.32 15.62
CA LYS A 333 11.70 -11.12 14.49
C LYS A 333 11.04 -10.53 13.25
N ILE A 334 11.56 -9.40 12.76
CA ILE A 334 11.10 -8.72 11.54
C ILE A 334 11.93 -9.14 10.31
N GLN A 335 11.25 -9.41 9.18
CA GLN A 335 11.87 -9.80 7.89
C GLN A 335 11.71 -8.72 6.81
N PRO A 336 12.62 -8.63 5.81
CA PRO A 336 12.55 -7.63 4.75
C PRO A 336 11.36 -7.83 3.79
N ASN A 337 10.70 -6.73 3.43
CA ASN A 337 9.48 -6.74 2.62
C ASN A 337 9.72 -7.17 1.16
N LYS A 338 9.05 -8.25 0.75
CA LYS A 338 8.85 -8.62 -0.66
C LYS A 338 7.55 -7.99 -1.17
N LYS A 339 7.52 -7.49 -2.41
CA LYS A 339 6.25 -7.05 -3.03
C LYS A 339 5.30 -8.26 -3.16
N PRO A 340 4.02 -8.14 -2.74
CA PRO A 340 3.12 -9.27 -2.73
C PRO A 340 2.58 -9.59 -4.13
N GLY A 341 2.49 -10.89 -4.43
CA GLY A 341 1.90 -11.43 -5.66
C GLY A 341 2.88 -11.65 -6.81
N THR A 342 2.46 -12.49 -7.76
CA THR A 342 3.23 -12.87 -8.96
C THR A 342 2.82 -11.99 -10.14
N THR A 343 3.77 -11.29 -10.76
CA THR A 343 3.50 -10.45 -11.95
C THR A 343 2.97 -11.28 -13.11
N ILE A 344 1.86 -10.84 -13.72
CA ILE A 344 1.21 -11.52 -14.84
C ILE A 344 1.87 -11.10 -16.15
N SER A 345 2.78 -11.94 -16.66
CA SER A 345 3.45 -11.76 -17.96
C SER A 345 2.86 -12.68 -19.05
N LYS A 346 3.28 -12.48 -20.30
CA LYS A 346 2.87 -13.30 -21.45
C LYS A 346 3.24 -14.77 -21.20
N GLY A 347 2.25 -15.66 -21.29
CA GLY A 347 2.38 -17.09 -20.93
C GLY A 347 1.78 -17.44 -19.56
N HIS A 348 1.45 -16.46 -18.72
CA HIS A 348 0.72 -16.71 -17.47
C HIS A 348 -0.75 -17.10 -17.75
N LYS A 349 -1.30 -18.06 -16.98
CA LYS A 349 -2.67 -18.62 -17.15
C LYS A 349 -3.80 -17.58 -17.21
N ASN A 350 -3.59 -16.42 -16.59
CA ASN A 350 -4.57 -15.33 -16.47
C ASN A 350 -4.19 -14.08 -17.31
N TYR A 351 -3.19 -14.17 -18.19
CA TYR A 351 -2.70 -13.06 -19.02
C TYR A 351 -3.80 -12.45 -19.92
N ASP A 352 -4.52 -13.28 -20.69
CA ASP A 352 -5.61 -12.79 -21.56
C ASP A 352 -6.75 -12.16 -20.75
N LEU A 353 -7.02 -12.66 -19.54
CA LEU A 353 -8.03 -12.10 -18.64
C LEU A 353 -7.59 -10.72 -18.10
N MET A 354 -6.30 -10.54 -17.79
CA MET A 354 -5.72 -9.25 -17.44
C MET A 354 -5.85 -8.26 -18.60
N LEU A 355 -5.47 -8.64 -19.82
CA LEU A 355 -5.59 -7.78 -21.00
C LEU A 355 -7.06 -7.36 -21.24
N ASN A 356 -7.99 -8.32 -21.19
CA ASN A 356 -9.42 -8.05 -21.35
C ASN A 356 -9.97 -7.12 -20.27
N LEU A 357 -9.45 -7.21 -19.04
CA LEU A 357 -9.77 -6.31 -17.95
C LEU A 357 -9.24 -4.89 -18.20
N GLN A 358 -7.98 -4.75 -18.58
CA GLN A 358 -7.36 -3.45 -18.83
C GLN A 358 -8.01 -2.74 -20.04
N LEU A 359 -8.28 -3.47 -21.13
CA LEU A 359 -8.99 -2.95 -22.31
C LEU A 359 -10.40 -2.48 -21.95
N GLY A 360 -11.15 -3.30 -21.20
CA GLY A 360 -12.53 -2.98 -20.80
C GLY A 360 -12.62 -1.76 -19.89
N ILE A 361 -11.81 -1.69 -18.83
CA ILE A 361 -11.80 -0.54 -17.91
C ILE A 361 -11.36 0.73 -18.64
N ARG A 362 -10.28 0.68 -19.43
CA ARG A 362 -9.79 1.84 -20.20
C ARG A 362 -10.89 2.40 -21.11
N HIS A 363 -11.60 1.53 -21.82
CA HIS A 363 -12.73 1.91 -22.67
C HIS A 363 -13.93 2.47 -21.86
N SER A 364 -14.27 1.87 -20.73
CA SER A 364 -15.46 2.26 -19.96
C SER A 364 -15.25 3.50 -19.09
N VAL A 365 -14.01 3.80 -18.68
CA VAL A 365 -13.65 5.01 -17.95
C VAL A 365 -13.24 6.16 -18.89
N GLY A 366 -12.57 5.86 -20.00
CA GLY A 366 -12.10 6.87 -20.97
C GLY A 366 -13.18 7.47 -21.87
N ARG A 367 -14.44 7.02 -21.78
CA ARG A 367 -15.56 7.61 -22.51
C ARG A 367 -15.90 9.00 -21.96
N PRO A 368 -15.98 10.05 -22.81
CA PRO A 368 -16.53 11.33 -22.41
C PRO A 368 -17.94 11.16 -21.84
N ALA A 369 -18.20 11.73 -20.67
CA ALA A 369 -19.46 11.58 -19.96
C ALA A 369 -19.83 12.90 -19.24
N PRO A 370 -21.11 13.27 -19.20
CA PRO A 370 -21.57 14.59 -18.74
C PRO A 370 -21.21 14.85 -17.27
N ALA A 371 -21.13 16.12 -16.88
CA ALA A 371 -20.72 16.55 -15.53
C ALA A 371 -21.43 15.77 -14.42
N THR A 372 -20.64 15.22 -13.49
CA THR A 372 -21.15 14.31 -12.45
C THR A 372 -21.74 15.08 -11.28
N SER A 373 -23.08 15.13 -11.21
CA SER A 373 -23.83 15.51 -10.00
C SER A 373 -23.69 14.44 -8.90
N LEU A 374 -23.78 14.86 -7.64
CA LEU A 374 -23.84 13.96 -6.48
C LEU A 374 -25.27 13.45 -6.20
N ASP A 375 -26.28 14.01 -6.86
CA ASP A 375 -27.66 13.56 -6.77
C ASP A 375 -28.02 12.69 -7.97
N LEU A 376 -28.03 11.38 -7.72
CA LEU A 376 -28.28 10.36 -8.72
C LEU A 376 -29.74 9.93 -8.71
N ARG A 377 -30.37 9.93 -9.88
CA ARG A 377 -31.73 9.39 -10.07
C ARG A 377 -31.72 7.87 -9.82
N ALA A 378 -32.84 7.32 -9.33
CA ALA A 378 -32.99 5.88 -9.09
C ALA A 378 -32.63 5.00 -10.31
N THR A 379 -32.85 5.50 -11.53
CA THR A 379 -32.46 4.83 -12.79
C THR A 379 -30.95 4.60 -12.94
N ALA A 380 -30.09 5.39 -12.28
CA ALA A 380 -28.64 5.19 -12.29
C ALA A 380 -28.20 3.89 -11.59
N PHE A 381 -29.04 3.40 -10.67
CA PHE A 381 -28.84 2.14 -9.94
C PHE A 381 -29.52 0.94 -10.62
N ASP A 382 -30.22 1.14 -11.76
CA ASP A 382 -30.90 0.02 -12.42
C ASP A 382 -29.90 -0.97 -13.02
N THR A 383 -30.13 -2.25 -12.72
CA THR A 383 -29.30 -3.38 -13.17
C THR A 383 -29.85 -4.06 -14.42
N LYS A 384 -31.08 -3.70 -14.82
CA LYS A 384 -31.80 -4.23 -15.99
C LYS A 384 -31.16 -3.82 -17.31
N GLU A 385 -30.38 -2.74 -17.34
CA GLU A 385 -29.59 -2.37 -18.50
C GLU A 385 -28.58 -3.50 -18.80
N LYS A 386 -28.77 -4.17 -19.94
CA LYS A 386 -27.97 -5.34 -20.38
C LYS A 386 -27.11 -4.99 -21.60
N VAL A 387 -26.60 -3.76 -21.66
CA VAL A 387 -25.63 -3.37 -22.69
C VAL A 387 -24.36 -4.18 -22.51
N TRP A 388 -24.00 -4.93 -23.55
CA TRP A 388 -22.73 -5.66 -23.66
C TRP A 388 -21.93 -5.04 -24.80
N THR A 389 -20.79 -4.44 -24.48
CA THR A 389 -19.85 -3.97 -25.51
C THR A 389 -19.07 -5.17 -26.05
N LYS A 390 -18.91 -5.28 -27.37
CA LYS A 390 -18.07 -6.31 -28.00
C LYS A 390 -16.66 -5.78 -28.24
N PHE A 391 -15.68 -6.64 -27.99
CA PHE A 391 -14.26 -6.42 -28.23
C PHE A 391 -13.76 -7.54 -29.15
N PRO A 392 -13.95 -7.41 -30.48
CA PRO A 392 -13.32 -8.29 -31.47
C PRO A 392 -11.84 -7.92 -31.64
N THR A 393 -11.00 -8.90 -31.96
CA THR A 393 -9.54 -8.74 -32.14
C THR A 393 -9.18 -7.65 -33.15
N GLU A 394 -9.88 -7.60 -34.29
CA GLU A 394 -9.70 -6.57 -35.34
C GLU A 394 -10.26 -5.18 -34.98
N GLY A 395 -10.89 -5.04 -33.80
CA GLY A 395 -11.56 -3.81 -33.39
C GLY A 395 -12.91 -3.59 -34.07
N SER A 396 -13.54 -2.46 -33.75
CA SER A 396 -14.83 -2.03 -34.28
C SER A 396 -14.94 -0.51 -34.27
N LYS A 397 -16.05 0.05 -34.78
CA LYS A 397 -16.36 1.48 -34.68
C LYS A 397 -16.34 2.04 -33.25
N HIS A 398 -16.45 1.18 -32.23
CA HIS A 398 -16.56 1.59 -30.82
C HIS A 398 -15.48 1.01 -29.90
N THR A 399 -14.61 0.12 -30.40
CA THR A 399 -13.57 -0.55 -29.61
C THR A 399 -12.30 -0.71 -30.45
N PRO A 400 -11.10 -0.38 -29.92
CA PRO A 400 -9.87 -0.44 -30.69
C PRO A 400 -9.47 -1.90 -31.00
N PRO A 401 -8.68 -2.15 -32.07
CA PRO A 401 -8.03 -3.44 -32.30
C PRO A 401 -7.12 -3.83 -31.13
N HIS A 402 -6.97 -5.13 -30.86
CA HIS A 402 -6.19 -5.62 -29.73
C HIS A 402 -5.63 -7.03 -29.93
N GLN A 403 -4.52 -7.34 -29.24
CA GLN A 403 -3.85 -8.64 -29.31
C GLN A 403 -4.54 -9.76 -28.51
N SER A 404 -5.56 -9.44 -27.70
CA SER A 404 -6.31 -10.43 -26.93
C SER A 404 -7.41 -11.12 -27.76
N CYS A 405 -7.97 -12.22 -27.24
CA CYS A 405 -9.09 -12.94 -27.84
C CYS A 405 -10.41 -12.13 -27.84
N GLU A 406 -11.39 -12.48 -28.69
CA GLU A 406 -12.70 -11.80 -28.66
C GLU A 406 -13.38 -11.97 -27.29
N PHE A 407 -13.82 -10.85 -26.70
CA PHE A 407 -14.61 -10.86 -25.48
C PHE A 407 -15.78 -9.88 -25.52
N LYS A 408 -16.66 -9.99 -24.53
CA LYS A 408 -17.77 -9.05 -24.31
C LYS A 408 -17.67 -8.48 -22.91
N TRP A 409 -17.82 -7.17 -22.81
CA TRP A 409 -17.73 -6.39 -21.59
C TRP A 409 -19.11 -5.94 -21.13
N LYS A 410 -19.37 -6.02 -19.83
CA LYS A 410 -20.49 -5.32 -19.18
C LYS A 410 -19.99 -4.51 -17.98
N ASP A 411 -20.35 -3.24 -17.96
CA ASP A 411 -20.32 -2.39 -16.77
C ASP A 411 -21.64 -2.52 -15.98
N TYR A 412 -21.55 -2.36 -14.66
CA TYR A 412 -22.72 -2.24 -13.80
C TYR A 412 -22.76 -0.84 -13.21
N CYS A 413 -23.93 -0.17 -13.30
CA CYS A 413 -24.18 1.15 -12.72
C CYS A 413 -23.01 2.16 -12.93
N PRO A 414 -22.51 2.36 -14.17
CA PRO A 414 -21.26 3.08 -14.41
C PRO A 414 -21.28 4.53 -13.91
N LEU A 415 -22.46 5.18 -13.93
CA LEU A 415 -22.64 6.52 -13.36
C LEU A 415 -22.43 6.54 -11.83
N VAL A 416 -22.93 5.53 -11.11
CA VAL A 416 -22.76 5.42 -9.66
C VAL A 416 -21.29 5.25 -9.30
N PHE A 417 -20.57 4.31 -9.94
CA PHE A 417 -19.15 4.08 -9.69
C PHE A 417 -18.24 5.23 -10.16
N ARG A 418 -18.67 6.02 -11.15
CA ARG A 418 -18.01 7.30 -11.49
C ARG A 418 -18.18 8.35 -10.38
N THR A 419 -19.35 8.39 -9.76
CA THR A 419 -19.64 9.34 -8.67
C THR A 419 -18.98 8.92 -7.35
N LEU A 420 -18.95 7.62 -7.05
CA LEU A 420 -18.19 7.05 -5.93
C LEU A 420 -16.69 7.39 -6.02
N ARG A 421 -16.06 7.23 -7.20
CA ARG A 421 -14.67 7.66 -7.40
C ARG A 421 -14.45 9.14 -7.11
N LYS A 422 -15.38 10.01 -7.54
CA LYS A 422 -15.34 11.45 -7.22
C LYS A 422 -15.48 11.72 -5.70
N LEU A 423 -16.40 11.05 -5.01
CA LEU A 423 -16.55 11.15 -3.54
C LEU A 423 -15.28 10.69 -2.81
N PHE A 424 -14.64 9.61 -3.29
CA PHE A 424 -13.38 9.10 -2.76
C PHE A 424 -12.14 9.91 -3.19
N LYS A 425 -12.32 11.05 -3.88
CA LYS A 425 -11.23 11.94 -4.35
C LYS A 425 -10.23 11.23 -5.28
N VAL A 426 -10.73 10.26 -6.07
CA VAL A 426 -9.97 9.51 -7.08
C VAL A 426 -10.13 10.15 -8.46
N ASP A 427 -9.01 10.59 -9.04
CA ASP A 427 -8.99 11.09 -10.42
C ASP A 427 -9.18 9.94 -11.45
N PRO A 428 -10.03 10.12 -12.48
CA PRO A 428 -10.26 9.08 -13.49
C PRO A 428 -9.03 8.72 -14.35
N ALA A 429 -8.12 9.64 -14.62
CA ALA A 429 -6.89 9.37 -15.38
C ALA A 429 -5.88 8.61 -14.53
N ASP A 430 -5.63 9.02 -13.28
CA ASP A 430 -4.79 8.27 -12.34
C ASP A 430 -5.31 6.83 -12.13
N TYR A 431 -6.63 6.68 -12.00
CA TYR A 431 -7.28 5.37 -11.91
C TYR A 431 -7.04 4.50 -13.15
N MET A 432 -7.12 5.09 -14.35
CA MET A 432 -6.81 4.38 -15.60
C MET A 432 -5.32 4.06 -15.75
N ILE A 433 -4.41 4.94 -15.33
CA ILE A 433 -2.96 4.70 -15.40
C ILE A 433 -2.55 3.57 -14.44
N SER A 434 -3.06 3.60 -13.20
CA SER A 434 -2.76 2.61 -12.17
C SER A 434 -3.20 1.18 -12.54
N ILE A 435 -4.39 1.03 -13.14
CA ILE A 435 -4.94 -0.30 -13.49
C ILE A 435 -4.61 -0.70 -14.92
N CYS A 436 -4.66 0.24 -15.86
CA CYS A 436 -4.62 0.01 -17.31
C CYS A 436 -3.44 0.72 -18.00
N GLY A 437 -2.40 1.09 -17.25
CA GLY A 437 -1.14 1.57 -17.80
C GLY A 437 -0.34 0.48 -18.51
N ASN A 438 0.96 0.71 -18.69
CA ASN A 438 1.86 -0.26 -19.30
C ASN A 438 2.35 -1.34 -18.32
N ASP A 439 2.08 -1.15 -17.01
CA ASP A 439 2.44 -2.09 -15.97
C ASP A 439 1.50 -3.31 -15.94
N ALA A 440 2.09 -4.48 -15.68
CA ALA A 440 1.34 -5.71 -15.45
C ALA A 440 0.75 -5.76 -14.03
N LEU A 441 -0.44 -6.34 -13.91
CA LEU A 441 -1.04 -6.65 -12.61
C LEU A 441 -0.30 -7.82 -11.94
N ARG A 442 -0.31 -7.86 -10.60
CA ARG A 442 0.20 -8.98 -9.81
C ARG A 442 -0.95 -9.87 -9.33
N GLU A 443 -0.88 -11.18 -9.55
CA GLU A 443 -1.82 -12.16 -8.98
C GLU A 443 -1.42 -12.48 -7.54
N LEU A 444 -2.34 -12.29 -6.60
CA LEU A 444 -2.20 -12.74 -5.22
C LEU A 444 -2.75 -14.17 -5.12
N SER A 445 -1.88 -15.10 -4.74
CA SER A 445 -2.25 -16.47 -4.36
C SER A 445 -3.16 -16.43 -3.14
N SER A 446 -4.47 -16.51 -3.33
CA SER A 446 -5.45 -16.60 -2.25
C SER A 446 -5.73 -18.07 -1.91
N PRO A 447 -5.33 -18.56 -0.72
CA PRO A 447 -5.73 -19.88 -0.22
C PRO A 447 -7.17 -19.88 0.37
N GLY A 448 -7.94 -18.80 0.17
CA GLY A 448 -9.24 -18.62 0.81
C GLY A 448 -10.32 -19.60 0.31
N LYS A 449 -11.17 -20.04 1.23
CA LYS A 449 -12.30 -20.98 1.01
C LYS A 449 -13.26 -20.56 -0.14
N SER A 450 -13.24 -19.30 -0.58
CA SER A 450 -14.12 -18.79 -1.64
C SER A 450 -13.72 -19.23 -3.05
N GLY A 451 -12.43 -19.55 -3.30
CA GLY A 451 -11.89 -19.76 -4.65
C GLY A 451 -11.81 -18.49 -5.52
N SER A 452 -11.81 -17.30 -4.92
CA SER A 452 -11.65 -16.03 -5.63
C SER A 452 -10.18 -15.71 -5.93
N PHE A 453 -9.91 -15.20 -7.12
CA PHE A 453 -8.63 -14.60 -7.49
C PHE A 453 -8.60 -13.12 -7.09
N PHE A 454 -7.43 -12.67 -6.68
CA PHE A 454 -7.16 -11.26 -6.41
C PHE A 454 -6.02 -10.80 -7.32
N TYR A 455 -6.20 -9.64 -7.93
CA TYR A 455 -5.13 -8.92 -8.61
C TYR A 455 -4.82 -7.62 -7.88
N LEU A 456 -3.58 -7.17 -7.96
CA LEU A 456 -3.07 -5.95 -7.35
C LEU A 456 -2.40 -5.10 -8.43
N THR A 457 -2.66 -3.78 -8.41
CA THR A 457 -1.97 -2.84 -9.31
C THR A 457 -0.49 -2.73 -8.98
N ASN A 458 0.34 -2.33 -9.95
CA ASN A 458 1.79 -2.31 -9.74
C ASN A 458 2.23 -1.30 -8.66
N ASP A 459 1.47 -0.20 -8.54
CA ASP A 459 1.57 0.88 -7.55
C ASP A 459 0.86 0.59 -6.22
N ASP A 460 0.35 -0.63 -6.03
CA ASP A 460 -0.34 -1.11 -4.82
C ASP A 460 -1.63 -0.35 -4.42
N LYS A 461 -2.14 0.60 -5.24
CA LYS A 461 -3.34 1.40 -4.90
C LYS A 461 -4.64 0.61 -4.90
N TYR A 462 -4.85 -0.26 -5.89
CA TYR A 462 -6.13 -0.93 -6.11
C TYR A 462 -6.00 -2.46 -6.13
N MET A 463 -6.98 -3.11 -5.51
CA MET A 463 -7.18 -4.54 -5.60
C MET A 463 -8.36 -4.84 -6.53
N ILE A 464 -8.29 -5.97 -7.22
CA ILE A 464 -9.36 -6.47 -8.08
C ILE A 464 -9.73 -7.87 -7.60
N LYS A 465 -10.92 -8.01 -7.01
CA LYS A 465 -11.44 -9.28 -6.48
C LYS A 465 -12.41 -9.90 -7.47
N THR A 466 -12.19 -11.15 -7.89
CA THR A 466 -13.19 -11.88 -8.69
C THR A 466 -14.38 -12.30 -7.84
N LEU A 467 -15.61 -12.10 -8.33
CA LEU A 467 -16.85 -12.33 -7.59
C LEU A 467 -17.74 -13.42 -8.21
N LYS A 468 -18.40 -14.18 -7.34
CA LYS A 468 -19.49 -15.10 -7.68
C LYS A 468 -20.74 -14.30 -8.08
N LYS A 469 -21.68 -14.97 -8.77
CA LYS A 469 -22.95 -14.34 -9.19
C LYS A 469 -23.79 -13.87 -7.98
N ALA A 470 -23.67 -14.54 -6.82
CA ALA A 470 -24.36 -14.18 -5.59
C ALA A 470 -23.82 -12.87 -4.99
N GLU A 471 -22.50 -12.78 -4.75
CA GLU A 471 -21.83 -11.56 -4.25
C GLU A 471 -22.15 -10.32 -5.11
N VAL A 472 -22.21 -10.48 -6.44
CA VAL A 472 -22.61 -9.38 -7.35
C VAL A 472 -24.08 -9.00 -7.19
N LYS A 473 -24.99 -9.91 -6.83
CA LYS A 473 -26.37 -9.53 -6.48
C LYS A 473 -26.42 -8.74 -5.17
N VAL A 474 -25.64 -9.15 -4.17
CA VAL A 474 -25.56 -8.45 -2.86
C VAL A 474 -25.07 -7.02 -3.07
N LEU A 475 -23.92 -6.84 -3.71
CA LEU A 475 -23.36 -5.51 -4.01
C LEU A 475 -24.33 -4.62 -4.79
N LEU A 476 -25.10 -5.18 -5.74
CA LEU A 476 -26.09 -4.42 -6.50
C LEU A 476 -27.37 -4.12 -5.74
N GLY A 477 -27.76 -4.96 -4.79
CA GLY A 477 -28.90 -4.71 -3.90
C GLY A 477 -28.59 -3.56 -2.95
N MET A 478 -27.44 -3.62 -2.28
CA MET A 478 -27.00 -2.62 -1.30
C MET A 478 -26.45 -1.33 -1.92
N LEU A 479 -26.25 -1.25 -3.24
CA LEU A 479 -25.59 -0.12 -3.90
C LEU A 479 -26.21 1.26 -3.60
N PRO A 480 -27.56 1.41 -3.53
CA PRO A 480 -28.17 2.70 -3.17
C PRO A 480 -27.89 3.10 -1.71
N ALA A 481 -27.99 2.16 -0.77
CA ALA A 481 -27.71 2.39 0.65
C ALA A 481 -26.22 2.70 0.87
N TYR A 482 -25.34 1.89 0.27
CA TYR A 482 -23.88 2.09 0.28
C TYR A 482 -23.49 3.47 -0.26
N TYR A 483 -24.10 3.91 -1.37
CA TYR A 483 -23.85 5.24 -1.94
C TYR A 483 -24.23 6.36 -0.97
N ASN A 484 -25.39 6.24 -0.32
CA ASN A 484 -25.85 7.22 0.66
C ASN A 484 -24.97 7.22 1.92
N HIS A 485 -24.56 6.05 2.41
CA HIS A 485 -23.69 5.87 3.57
C HIS A 485 -22.32 6.52 3.36
N VAL A 486 -21.65 6.19 2.26
CA VAL A 486 -20.36 6.79 1.85
C VAL A 486 -20.47 8.30 1.65
N ARG A 487 -21.60 8.79 1.14
CA ARG A 487 -21.85 10.22 0.94
C ARG A 487 -22.08 10.97 2.27
N ALA A 488 -22.64 10.31 3.27
CA ALA A 488 -22.90 10.89 4.59
C ALA A 488 -21.69 10.85 5.54
N PHE A 489 -20.82 9.85 5.40
CA PHE A 489 -19.74 9.57 6.36
C PHE A 489 -18.38 9.41 5.68
N GLU A 490 -17.61 10.50 5.55
CA GLU A 490 -16.27 10.49 4.92
C GLU A 490 -15.27 9.54 5.62
N ASN A 491 -15.42 9.35 6.93
CA ASN A 491 -14.58 8.49 7.76
C ASN A 491 -14.98 7.00 7.74
N THR A 492 -15.98 6.58 6.95
CA THR A 492 -16.42 5.18 6.93
C THR A 492 -15.26 4.20 6.70
N LEU A 493 -15.23 3.16 7.55
CA LEU A 493 -14.27 2.07 7.52
C LEU A 493 -14.68 1.01 6.49
N VAL A 494 -15.91 1.06 5.98
CA VAL A 494 -16.42 0.15 4.96
C VAL A 494 -15.57 0.25 3.69
N THR A 495 -15.17 -0.92 3.15
CA THR A 495 -14.30 -0.98 1.96
C THR A 495 -14.83 -0.16 0.77
N LYS A 496 -13.90 0.50 0.06
CA LYS A 496 -14.19 1.50 -0.98
C LYS A 496 -14.22 0.83 -2.36
N PHE A 497 -15.39 0.79 -2.99
CA PHE A 497 -15.59 0.21 -4.32
C PHE A 497 -15.55 1.26 -5.44
N PHE A 498 -14.73 1.02 -6.46
CA PHE A 498 -14.47 1.96 -7.56
C PHE A 498 -15.05 1.54 -8.91
N GLY A 499 -15.42 0.27 -9.06
CA GLY A 499 -16.02 -0.26 -10.28
C GLY A 499 -16.47 -1.71 -10.13
N LEU A 500 -17.55 -2.08 -10.82
CA LEU A 500 -18.09 -3.44 -10.86
C LEU A 500 -18.33 -3.82 -12.33
N HIS A 501 -17.70 -4.90 -12.78
CA HIS A 501 -17.63 -5.26 -14.19
C HIS A 501 -17.77 -6.77 -14.42
N CYS A 502 -18.04 -7.17 -15.67
CA CYS A 502 -18.06 -8.56 -16.09
C CYS A 502 -17.47 -8.73 -17.49
N VAL A 503 -16.48 -9.61 -17.60
CA VAL A 503 -15.95 -10.13 -18.86
C VAL A 503 -16.66 -11.44 -19.18
N LYS A 504 -17.18 -11.55 -20.40
CA LYS A 504 -17.62 -12.82 -20.99
C LYS A 504 -16.65 -13.18 -22.12
N LEU A 505 -15.89 -14.25 -21.92
CA LEU A 505 -14.97 -14.77 -22.93
C LEU A 505 -15.76 -15.50 -24.03
N THR A 506 -15.34 -15.33 -25.29
CA THR A 506 -15.97 -15.99 -26.44
C THR A 506 -15.30 -17.36 -26.67
N GLY A 507 -16.08 -18.43 -26.65
CA GLY A 507 -15.60 -19.81 -26.76
C GLY A 507 -16.66 -20.83 -26.32
N PRO A 508 -16.39 -22.14 -26.43
CA PRO A 508 -17.41 -23.20 -26.26
C PRO A 508 -18.14 -23.17 -24.90
N ALA A 509 -17.42 -22.84 -23.82
CA ALA A 509 -17.95 -22.81 -22.45
C ALA A 509 -18.44 -21.42 -21.98
N GLN A 510 -18.37 -20.38 -22.83
CA GLN A 510 -18.83 -19.00 -22.56
C GLN A 510 -18.66 -18.48 -21.11
N LYS A 511 -17.46 -18.62 -20.55
CA LYS A 511 -17.16 -18.30 -19.14
C LYS A 511 -17.38 -16.81 -18.85
N LYS A 512 -18.17 -16.51 -17.81
CA LYS A 512 -18.40 -15.14 -17.29
C LYS A 512 -17.61 -14.93 -16.01
N VAL A 513 -16.59 -14.07 -16.07
CA VAL A 513 -15.83 -13.61 -14.91
C VAL A 513 -16.40 -12.26 -14.49
N ARG A 514 -16.76 -12.12 -13.21
CA ARG A 514 -17.18 -10.84 -12.61
C ARG A 514 -16.11 -10.40 -11.63
N PHE A 515 -15.94 -9.10 -11.46
CA PHE A 515 -14.99 -8.56 -10.51
C PHE A 515 -15.40 -7.17 -10.05
N VAL A 516 -14.96 -6.86 -8.83
CA VAL A 516 -15.04 -5.53 -8.24
C VAL A 516 -13.62 -4.99 -8.08
N ILE A 517 -13.47 -3.69 -8.30
CA ILE A 517 -12.24 -2.94 -8.07
C ILE A 517 -12.42 -2.18 -6.75
N MET A 518 -11.49 -2.36 -5.83
CA MET A 518 -11.57 -1.88 -4.46
C MET A 518 -10.23 -1.28 -4.00
N GLY A 519 -10.25 -0.44 -2.97
CA GLY A 519 -9.03 0.14 -2.41
C GLY A 519 -8.19 -0.90 -1.66
N ASN A 520 -6.86 -0.83 -1.81
CA ASN A 520 -5.94 -1.54 -0.94
C ASN A 520 -5.75 -0.74 0.37
N LEU A 521 -6.13 -1.31 1.52
CA LEU A 521 -5.87 -0.71 2.83
C LEU A 521 -4.36 -0.49 3.07
N PHE A 522 -3.52 -1.38 2.56
CA PHE A 522 -2.07 -1.36 2.76
C PHE A 522 -1.33 -0.66 1.62
N CYS A 523 -1.99 0.26 0.91
CA CYS A 523 -1.32 1.24 0.05
C CYS A 523 -0.70 2.33 0.93
N THR A 524 0.48 2.05 1.48
CA THR A 524 1.17 2.91 2.44
C THR A 524 2.69 2.89 2.22
N GLU A 525 3.38 3.94 2.66
CA GLU A 525 4.85 4.00 2.65
C GLU A 525 5.45 3.22 3.84
N TYR A 526 4.64 2.88 4.84
CA TYR A 526 5.04 2.13 6.03
C TYR A 526 5.08 0.61 5.80
N ALA A 527 6.08 -0.04 6.40
CA ALA A 527 6.18 -1.49 6.40
C ALA A 527 5.12 -2.12 7.33
N ILE A 528 4.12 -2.79 6.78
CA ILE A 528 3.12 -3.54 7.58
C ILE A 528 3.78 -4.82 8.13
N HIS A 529 4.14 -4.83 9.41
CA HIS A 529 4.86 -5.91 10.09
C HIS A 529 3.94 -7.05 10.54
N ARG A 530 2.69 -6.73 10.94
CA ARG A 530 1.64 -7.71 11.30
C ARG A 530 0.33 -7.35 10.60
N ARG A 531 -0.47 -8.36 10.26
CA ARG A 531 -1.81 -8.22 9.67
C ARG A 531 -2.78 -9.12 10.42
N PHE A 532 -3.95 -8.62 10.77
CA PHE A 532 -5.01 -9.37 11.42
C PHE A 532 -6.32 -9.23 10.65
N ASP A 533 -7.04 -10.33 10.44
CA ASP A 533 -8.44 -10.37 10.03
C ASP A 533 -9.26 -10.70 11.27
N LEU A 534 -10.09 -9.78 11.74
CA LEU A 534 -10.79 -9.86 13.04
C LEU A 534 -12.31 -9.90 12.84
N LYS A 535 -13.02 -10.81 13.52
CA LYS A 535 -14.47 -11.07 13.37
C LYS A 535 -15.26 -11.15 14.68
N GLY A 536 -14.58 -11.20 15.83
CA GLY A 536 -15.20 -11.43 17.14
C GLY A 536 -15.70 -12.85 17.33
N SER A 537 -15.02 -13.85 16.78
CA SER A 537 -15.42 -15.27 16.89
C SER A 537 -14.20 -16.18 17.06
N SER A 538 -14.36 -17.33 17.71
CA SER A 538 -13.24 -18.26 17.99
C SER A 538 -13.14 -19.42 16.99
N HIS A 539 -14.25 -19.95 16.47
CA HIS A 539 -14.24 -21.21 15.72
C HIS A 539 -13.49 -21.11 14.36
N GLY A 540 -12.33 -21.76 14.25
CA GLY A 540 -11.47 -21.71 13.06
C GLY A 540 -10.68 -20.40 12.90
N ARG A 541 -10.58 -19.61 13.99
CA ARG A 541 -10.01 -18.25 14.02
C ARG A 541 -8.62 -18.17 14.66
N VAL A 542 -7.83 -19.23 14.46
CA VAL A 542 -6.37 -19.32 14.68
C VAL A 542 -5.66 -19.58 13.35
N THR A 543 -4.39 -19.23 13.23
CA THR A 543 -3.55 -19.49 12.04
C THR A 543 -2.77 -20.81 12.19
N GLU A 544 -2.76 -21.63 11.13
CA GLU A 544 -2.11 -22.96 11.14
C GLU A 544 -0.58 -22.90 11.05
N LYS A 545 -0.01 -21.72 10.72
CA LYS A 545 1.44 -21.51 10.64
C LYS A 545 2.04 -21.29 12.03
N SER A 546 3.18 -21.93 12.31
CA SER A 546 4.00 -21.64 13.49
C SER A 546 4.59 -20.22 13.42
N GLU A 547 4.97 -19.64 14.56
CA GLU A 547 5.50 -18.27 14.63
C GLU A 547 6.73 -18.04 13.73
N SER A 548 7.60 -19.04 13.62
CA SER A 548 8.76 -19.06 12.70
C SER A 548 8.41 -18.98 11.20
N GLN A 549 7.14 -19.24 10.83
CA GLN A 549 6.61 -19.18 9.47
C GLN A 549 5.71 -17.96 9.22
N ILE A 550 5.48 -17.12 10.25
CA ILE A 550 4.73 -15.87 10.12
C ILE A 550 5.63 -14.82 9.47
N ASP A 551 5.25 -14.40 8.27
CA ASP A 551 5.89 -13.31 7.53
C ASP A 551 4.97 -12.07 7.45
N SER A 552 5.47 -10.95 6.92
CA SER A 552 4.70 -9.72 6.75
C SER A 552 3.54 -9.81 5.73
N THR A 553 3.36 -10.96 5.07
CA THR A 553 2.24 -11.24 4.16
C THR A 553 1.17 -12.14 4.78
N THR A 554 1.48 -12.76 5.92
CA THR A 554 0.60 -13.69 6.63
C THR A 554 -0.48 -12.91 7.36
N THR A 555 -1.74 -13.25 7.11
CA THR A 555 -2.89 -12.65 7.79
C THR A 555 -3.31 -13.53 8.96
N LEU A 556 -3.06 -13.02 10.16
CA LEU A 556 -3.43 -13.59 11.45
C LEU A 556 -4.93 -13.38 11.73
N LYS A 557 -5.47 -14.04 12.75
CA LYS A 557 -6.91 -14.05 13.09
C LYS A 557 -7.13 -13.69 14.57
N ASP A 558 -8.38 -13.77 15.04
CA ASP A 558 -8.83 -13.38 16.39
C ASP A 558 -8.02 -14.05 17.51
N LEU A 559 -7.78 -15.36 17.43
CA LEU A 559 -7.02 -16.11 18.45
C LEU A 559 -5.51 -15.91 18.33
N ASP A 560 -5.03 -15.37 17.20
CA ASP A 560 -3.62 -15.01 17.02
C ASP A 560 -3.34 -13.58 17.52
N LEU A 561 -4.38 -12.78 17.81
CA LEU A 561 -4.24 -11.41 18.31
C LEU A 561 -3.75 -11.40 19.76
N ASN A 562 -2.68 -10.65 20.01
CA ASN A 562 -2.02 -10.50 21.30
C ASN A 562 -1.78 -9.02 21.67
N PHE A 563 -2.59 -8.09 21.14
CA PHE A 563 -2.46 -6.66 21.39
C PHE A 563 -3.83 -6.01 21.65
N ILE A 564 -3.83 -5.01 22.53
CA ILE A 564 -4.85 -3.96 22.62
C ILE A 564 -4.25 -2.69 22.02
N PHE A 565 -4.98 -2.04 21.10
CA PHE A 565 -4.53 -0.81 20.44
C PHE A 565 -5.11 0.42 21.16
N ARG A 566 -4.26 1.13 21.90
CA ARG A 566 -4.59 2.37 22.60
C ARG A 566 -4.57 3.54 21.62
N LEU A 567 -5.75 4.07 21.30
CA LEU A 567 -5.95 5.24 20.45
C LEU A 567 -6.09 6.50 21.31
N GLN A 568 -5.56 7.63 20.84
CA GLN A 568 -5.82 8.93 21.46
C GLN A 568 -7.33 9.20 21.58
N LYS A 569 -7.78 9.77 22.70
CA LYS A 569 -9.18 10.04 23.05
C LYS A 569 -10.07 10.50 21.88
N VAL A 570 -9.67 11.53 21.15
CA VAL A 570 -10.45 12.10 20.03
C VAL A 570 -10.66 11.06 18.92
N TRP A 571 -9.61 10.30 18.60
CA TRP A 571 -9.65 9.24 17.61
C TRP A 571 -10.41 8.00 18.09
N PHE A 572 -10.33 7.66 19.38
CA PHE A 572 -11.12 6.58 19.96
C PHE A 572 -12.62 6.88 19.94
N GLN A 573 -13.02 8.09 20.31
CA GLN A 573 -14.42 8.52 20.26
C GLN A 573 -14.98 8.51 18.82
N GLU A 574 -14.19 8.99 17.86
CA GLU A 574 -14.56 8.94 16.43
C GLU A 574 -14.59 7.49 15.89
N PHE A 575 -13.69 6.63 16.37
CA PHE A 575 -13.68 5.21 16.06
C PHE A 575 -14.98 4.53 16.48
N CYS A 576 -15.36 4.64 17.75
CA CYS A 576 -16.60 4.05 18.28
C CYS A 576 -17.81 4.52 17.47
N ARG A 577 -17.94 5.84 17.28
CA ARG A 577 -19.04 6.48 16.54
C ARG A 577 -19.15 5.98 15.09
N GLN A 578 -18.02 5.75 14.42
CA GLN A 578 -18.03 5.31 13.03
C GLN A 578 -18.22 3.79 12.91
N VAL A 579 -17.67 2.99 13.82
CA VAL A 579 -17.94 1.54 13.90
C VAL A 579 -19.42 1.29 14.11
N ASP A 580 -20.08 2.00 15.03
CA ASP A 580 -21.54 1.91 15.24
C ASP A 580 -22.32 2.14 13.94
N ARG A 581 -22.02 3.22 13.21
CA ARG A 581 -22.71 3.55 11.96
C ARG A 581 -22.46 2.55 10.84
N ASP A 582 -21.22 2.08 10.71
CA ASP A 582 -20.86 1.09 9.71
C ASP A 582 -21.53 -0.26 10.02
N CYS A 583 -21.60 -0.66 11.29
CA CYS A 583 -22.34 -1.83 11.76
C CYS A 583 -23.87 -1.70 11.54
N ASP A 584 -24.47 -0.56 11.88
CA ASP A 584 -25.89 -0.29 11.64
C ASP A 584 -26.26 -0.39 10.16
N PHE A 585 -25.41 0.16 9.27
CA PHE A 585 -25.57 0.05 7.82
C PHE A 585 -25.49 -1.41 7.34
N LEU A 586 -24.50 -2.17 7.81
CA LEU A 586 -24.33 -3.58 7.42
C LEU A 586 -25.46 -4.47 7.97
N GLU A 587 -25.97 -4.18 9.17
CA GLU A 587 -27.14 -4.87 9.75
C GLU A 587 -28.41 -4.61 8.94
N GLN A 588 -28.68 -3.35 8.55
CA GLN A 588 -29.85 -2.97 7.75
C GLN A 588 -29.86 -3.69 6.38
N GLU A 589 -28.70 -3.78 5.73
CA GLU A 589 -28.50 -4.50 4.47
C GLU A 589 -28.37 -6.03 4.65
N ARG A 590 -28.51 -6.54 5.88
CA ARG A 590 -28.45 -7.98 6.27
C ARG A 590 -27.12 -8.67 5.93
N ILE A 591 -26.04 -7.89 5.92
CA ILE A 591 -24.68 -8.32 5.64
C ILE A 591 -24.06 -8.89 6.92
N MET A 592 -23.24 -9.93 6.77
CA MET A 592 -22.63 -10.67 7.86
C MET A 592 -21.27 -11.25 7.43
N ASP A 593 -20.55 -11.88 8.36
CA ASP A 593 -19.24 -12.53 8.09
C ASP A 593 -18.17 -11.56 7.52
N TYR A 594 -18.30 -10.27 7.81
CA TYR A 594 -17.34 -9.21 7.49
C TYR A 594 -16.24 -9.11 8.55
N SER A 595 -15.02 -8.76 8.15
CA SER A 595 -13.88 -8.65 9.08
C SER A 595 -13.43 -7.21 9.24
N LEU A 596 -12.88 -6.83 10.39
CA LEU A 596 -11.94 -5.71 10.47
C LEU A 596 -10.57 -6.24 10.06
N LEU A 597 -10.07 -5.78 8.92
CA LEU A 597 -8.68 -5.99 8.52
C LEU A 597 -7.83 -4.94 9.22
N VAL A 598 -6.85 -5.36 10.01
CA VAL A 598 -5.91 -4.49 10.74
C VAL A 598 -4.49 -4.74 10.23
N GLY A 599 -3.72 -3.69 9.98
CA GLY A 599 -2.29 -3.73 9.71
C GLY A 599 -1.52 -2.89 10.73
N VAL A 600 -0.41 -3.42 11.23
CA VAL A 600 0.40 -2.79 12.28
C VAL A 600 1.82 -2.55 11.77
N HIS A 601 2.31 -1.32 11.92
CA HIS A 601 3.69 -0.92 11.71
C HIS A 601 4.30 -0.46 13.04
N PHE A 602 5.32 -1.17 13.52
CA PHE A 602 6.09 -0.79 14.71
C PHE A 602 7.11 0.30 14.34
N ARG A 603 7.13 1.41 15.08
CA ARG A 603 7.91 2.61 14.73
C ARG A 603 9.42 2.48 15.01
N GLU A 604 9.79 1.78 16.08
CA GLU A 604 11.19 1.52 16.44
C GLU A 604 11.51 0.03 16.36
N VAL A 605 12.57 -0.30 15.63
CA VAL A 605 13.11 -1.66 15.48
C VAL A 605 14.59 -1.60 15.84
N SER A 606 14.97 -2.36 16.85
CA SER A 606 16.36 -2.49 17.31
C SER A 606 17.25 -3.17 16.26
N GLY A 607 18.57 -3.06 16.42
CA GLY A 607 19.56 -3.61 15.48
C GLY A 607 19.51 -5.14 15.28
N SER A 608 18.78 -5.88 16.13
CA SER A 608 18.51 -7.32 15.99
C SER A 608 17.24 -7.64 15.18
N GLY A 609 16.46 -6.64 14.76
CA GLY A 609 15.18 -6.81 14.07
C GLY A 609 13.97 -6.96 15.01
N GLU A 610 14.11 -6.58 16.27
CA GLU A 610 13.09 -6.70 17.33
C GLU A 610 12.46 -5.34 17.65
N PRO A 611 11.12 -5.22 17.82
CA PRO A 611 10.48 -3.96 18.17
C PRO A 611 10.85 -3.48 19.57
N VAL A 612 11.14 -2.19 19.73
CA VAL A 612 11.59 -1.59 21.00
C VAL A 612 10.39 -1.26 21.90
N THR A 613 10.47 -1.60 23.18
CA THR A 613 9.46 -1.24 24.19
C THR A 613 9.62 0.20 24.67
N THR A 614 8.52 0.89 24.92
CA THR A 614 8.52 2.32 25.32
C THR A 614 9.31 2.58 26.60
N GLU A 615 9.41 1.61 27.53
CA GLU A 615 10.21 1.75 28.76
C GLU A 615 11.73 1.82 28.51
N THR A 616 12.23 1.08 27.51
CA THR A 616 13.66 1.04 27.19
C THR A 616 14.18 2.41 26.76
N ARG A 617 13.30 3.23 26.14
CA ARG A 617 13.57 4.60 25.71
C ARG A 617 13.93 5.56 26.87
N ASN A 618 13.40 5.30 28.07
CA ASN A 618 13.63 6.16 29.25
C ASN A 618 14.91 5.79 30.05
N SER A 619 15.52 4.64 29.80
CA SER A 619 16.70 4.14 30.55
C SER A 619 18.05 4.50 29.88
N GLY A 620 18.02 5.18 28.74
CA GLY A 620 19.18 5.35 27.84
C GLY A 620 20.22 6.43 28.20
N VAL A 621 20.09 7.15 29.30
CA VAL A 621 21.02 8.26 29.66
C VAL A 621 22.11 7.77 30.62
N ARG A 622 23.26 7.34 30.08
CA ARG A 622 24.50 7.16 30.86
C ARG A 622 25.30 8.46 30.89
N THR A 623 25.39 9.07 32.06
CA THR A 623 26.19 10.28 32.34
C THR A 623 27.70 9.97 32.36
N PRO A 624 28.54 10.76 31.67
CA PRO A 624 29.95 10.90 32.01
C PRO A 624 30.09 11.77 33.28
N THR A 625 31.08 11.48 34.11
CA THR A 625 31.30 12.10 35.43
C THR A 625 32.14 13.37 35.39
N ALA A 626 31.92 14.24 36.40
CA ALA A 626 32.77 15.37 36.86
C ALA A 626 32.92 16.57 35.89
N ASN A 627 32.56 17.81 36.25
CA ASN A 627 32.73 18.53 37.51
C ASN A 627 31.60 19.53 37.81
N ALA A 628 31.55 20.03 39.05
CA ALA A 628 30.51 20.92 39.56
C ALA A 628 30.77 22.40 39.25
N ASP A 629 29.69 23.18 39.11
CA ASP A 629 29.50 24.40 39.89
C ASP A 629 28.01 24.77 40.03
N GLN A 630 27.67 25.54 41.06
CA GLN A 630 26.31 25.65 41.60
C GLN A 630 25.57 26.93 41.19
N SER A 631 24.32 26.79 40.74
CA SER A 631 23.18 27.64 41.16
C SER A 631 21.89 27.05 40.62
N GLY A 632 20.86 26.88 41.46
CA GLY A 632 19.65 26.14 41.11
C GLY A 632 18.51 26.99 40.57
N ASP A 633 17.67 26.38 39.74
CA ASP A 633 16.23 26.63 39.73
C ASP A 633 15.49 25.32 39.41
N VAL A 634 14.28 25.16 39.95
CA VAL A 634 13.46 23.95 39.86
C VAL A 634 12.28 24.21 38.94
N SER A 635 12.17 23.51 37.80
CA SER A 635 10.91 22.96 37.24
C SER A 635 11.02 22.45 35.79
N THR A 636 10.13 21.50 35.46
CA THR A 636 9.79 20.93 34.13
C THR A 636 10.77 19.91 33.49
N PRO A 637 10.31 18.66 33.22
CA PRO A 637 11.05 17.74 32.36
C PRO A 637 10.99 18.21 30.91
N ARG A 638 12.16 18.41 30.28
CA ARG A 638 12.24 18.79 28.87
C ARG A 638 11.94 17.58 27.98
N ILE A 639 10.73 17.56 27.42
CA ILE A 639 10.34 16.67 26.32
C ILE A 639 11.37 16.79 25.19
N SER A 640 11.72 15.66 24.56
CA SER A 640 12.79 15.63 23.56
C SER A 640 12.39 16.40 22.30
N ARG A 641 13.38 16.99 21.61
CA ARG A 641 13.14 17.80 20.41
C ARG A 641 12.45 17.01 19.28
N ALA A 642 12.72 15.70 19.22
CA ALA A 642 12.10 14.77 18.28
C ALA A 642 10.61 14.49 18.52
N ASP A 643 10.11 14.71 19.75
CA ASP A 643 8.68 14.55 20.07
C ASP A 643 7.87 15.82 19.73
N MET A 644 8.52 17.00 19.69
CA MET A 644 7.90 18.26 19.25
C MET A 644 7.86 18.38 17.72
N ASP A 645 8.85 17.85 17.00
CA ASP A 645 8.87 17.87 15.52
C ASP A 645 7.71 17.04 14.90
N LEU A 646 7.11 16.12 15.65
CA LEU A 646 5.92 15.34 15.22
C LEU A 646 4.59 16.09 15.33
N LEU A 647 4.55 17.23 16.01
CA LEU A 647 3.33 18.02 16.22
C LEU A 647 3.21 19.26 15.32
N PHE A 648 4.28 19.61 14.59
CA PHE A 648 4.36 20.85 13.80
C PHE A 648 4.92 20.68 12.38
N ASP A 649 4.75 19.51 11.75
CA ASP A 649 4.96 19.33 10.30
C ASP A 649 3.61 19.20 9.54
N PRO A 650 3.17 20.22 8.78
CA PRO A 650 1.99 20.11 7.93
C PRO A 650 2.24 19.36 6.61
N SER A 651 3.44 18.79 6.38
CA SER A 651 3.89 18.17 5.12
C SER A 651 3.77 16.65 5.09
N GLY A 652 4.30 15.98 6.12
CA GLY A 652 4.46 14.52 6.19
C GLY A 652 3.16 13.74 6.38
N TRP A 653 2.04 14.44 6.43
CA TRP A 653 0.72 13.87 6.57
C TRP A 653 0.21 13.34 5.23
N ALA A 654 0.46 12.04 5.00
CA ALA A 654 -0.62 11.20 4.50
C ALA A 654 -1.74 11.23 5.55
N SER A 655 -2.57 12.29 5.47
CA SER A 655 -3.41 12.83 6.55
C SER A 655 -3.97 11.75 7.46
N ILE A 656 -3.68 11.82 8.77
CA ILE A 656 -4.28 10.92 9.75
C ILE A 656 -5.80 11.03 9.59
N ARG A 657 -6.40 9.90 9.23
CA ARG A 657 -7.84 9.73 9.07
C ARG A 657 -8.19 8.42 9.73
N LEU A 658 -9.41 8.31 10.22
CA LEU A 658 -9.86 7.09 10.88
C LEU A 658 -9.56 5.85 10.01
N GLY A 659 -8.79 4.91 10.56
CA GLY A 659 -8.34 3.69 9.88
C GLY A 659 -7.11 3.81 8.97
N ILE A 660 -6.48 4.99 8.83
CA ILE A 660 -5.32 5.21 7.95
C ILE A 660 -4.26 6.07 8.66
N ASN A 661 -3.03 5.53 8.76
CA ASN A 661 -1.88 6.16 9.43
C ASN A 661 -2.17 6.58 10.88
N MET A 662 -2.92 5.77 11.64
CA MET A 662 -3.33 6.10 13.01
C MET A 662 -2.18 5.83 14.00
N PRO A 663 -1.58 6.85 14.65
CA PRO A 663 -0.61 6.62 15.71
C PRO A 663 -1.32 6.05 16.94
N ALA A 664 -0.75 5.01 17.52
CA ALA A 664 -1.32 4.31 18.67
C ALA A 664 -0.20 3.68 19.51
N LYS A 665 -0.51 3.28 20.76
CA LYS A 665 0.32 2.32 21.49
C LYS A 665 -0.30 0.94 21.33
N ALA A 666 0.50 -0.08 21.01
CA ALA A 666 0.08 -1.47 21.09
C ALA A 666 0.50 -2.00 22.46
N GLU A 667 -0.48 -2.28 23.31
CA GLU A 667 -0.28 -2.90 24.62
C GLU A 667 -0.32 -4.42 24.45
N LEU A 668 0.75 -5.10 24.86
CA LEU A 668 0.86 -6.56 24.75
C LEU A 668 -0.10 -7.24 25.73
N THR A 669 -0.84 -8.23 25.24
CA THR A 669 -1.75 -9.06 26.05
C THR A 669 -1.33 -10.52 26.09
N VAL A 670 -1.64 -11.20 27.20
CA VAL A 670 -1.42 -12.64 27.38
C VAL A 670 -2.73 -13.30 27.79
N ARG A 671 -3.11 -14.38 27.09
CA ARG A 671 -4.24 -15.22 27.50
C ARG A 671 -3.78 -16.22 28.55
N ARG A 672 -4.60 -16.44 29.59
CA ARG A 672 -4.40 -17.56 30.52
C ARG A 672 -4.92 -18.84 29.87
N SER A 673 -4.16 -19.93 30.02
CA SER A 673 -4.42 -21.22 29.39
C SER A 673 -5.80 -21.82 29.68
N ASP A 674 -6.42 -21.39 30.77
CA ASP A 674 -7.56 -22.07 31.40
C ASP A 674 -8.93 -21.56 30.88
N PHE A 675 -8.94 -20.54 30.01
CA PHE A 675 -10.16 -19.89 29.49
C PHE A 675 -10.19 -19.83 27.95
N GLU A 676 -10.57 -20.92 27.29
CA GLU A 676 -10.71 -21.00 25.82
C GLU A 676 -11.70 -19.96 25.21
N ALA A 677 -12.58 -19.37 26.03
CA ALA A 677 -13.57 -18.39 25.61
C ALA A 677 -13.05 -16.95 25.49
N GLN A 678 -11.87 -16.62 26.04
CA GLN A 678 -11.41 -15.23 26.14
C GLN A 678 -10.70 -14.76 24.86
N LEU A 679 -11.40 -14.01 23.99
CA LEU A 679 -10.85 -13.54 22.71
C LEU A 679 -9.74 -12.47 22.86
N VAL A 680 -9.80 -11.60 23.87
CA VAL A 680 -8.77 -10.58 24.16
C VAL A 680 -8.08 -10.93 25.48
N GLY A 681 -6.76 -11.11 25.46
CA GLY A 681 -6.00 -11.47 26.66
C GLY A 681 -5.87 -10.34 27.69
N GLU A 682 -5.36 -10.68 28.87
CA GLU A 682 -5.10 -9.71 29.94
C GLU A 682 -3.93 -8.78 29.57
N PRO A 683 -4.01 -7.46 29.85
CA PRO A 683 -2.92 -6.53 29.58
C PRO A 683 -1.69 -6.81 30.43
N THR A 684 -0.50 -6.74 29.82
CA THR A 684 0.78 -6.93 30.51
C THR A 684 1.43 -5.63 31.00
N GLY A 685 0.91 -4.48 30.59
CA GLY A 685 1.54 -3.17 30.79
C GLY A 685 2.75 -2.88 29.87
N GLN A 686 3.13 -3.80 28.97
CA GLN A 686 4.20 -3.55 27.99
C GLN A 686 3.62 -2.86 26.75
N TYR A 687 4.19 -1.70 26.39
CA TYR A 687 3.73 -0.88 25.27
C TYR A 687 4.78 -0.78 24.14
N TYR A 688 4.28 -0.77 22.90
CA TYR A 688 5.03 -0.49 21.69
C TYR A 688 4.41 0.69 20.93
N ASP A 689 5.24 1.63 20.46
CA ASP A 689 4.79 2.72 19.59
C ASP A 689 4.52 2.20 18.17
N VAL A 690 3.27 2.32 17.71
CA VAL A 690 2.82 1.78 16.41
C VAL A 690 2.06 2.79 15.57
N ILE A 691 1.97 2.50 14.27
CA ILE A 691 1.03 3.10 13.33
C ILE A 691 0.10 1.98 12.86
N VAL A 692 -1.20 2.19 13.01
CA VAL A 692 -2.25 1.20 12.72
C VAL A 692 -3.08 1.64 11.51
N PHE A 693 -3.46 0.65 10.70
CA PHE A 693 -4.33 0.77 9.54
C PHE A 693 -5.50 -0.19 9.76
N PHE A 694 -6.74 0.23 9.55
CA PHE A 694 -7.88 -0.66 9.68
C PHE A 694 -9.06 -0.31 8.76
N SER A 695 -9.74 -1.33 8.24
CA SER A 695 -10.99 -1.17 7.47
C SER A 695 -11.86 -2.43 7.53
N ILE A 696 -13.18 -2.27 7.33
CA ILE A 696 -14.14 -3.38 7.26
C ILE A 696 -14.16 -3.95 5.84
N ILE A 697 -13.88 -5.25 5.73
CA ILE A 697 -13.74 -6.01 4.48
C ILE A 697 -14.77 -7.15 4.36
N ASP A 698 -14.85 -7.74 3.16
CA ASP A 698 -15.67 -8.93 2.86
C ASP A 698 -17.19 -8.82 3.07
N ILE A 699 -17.70 -7.58 3.04
CA ILE A 699 -19.11 -7.16 3.12
C ILE A 699 -20.07 -7.64 2.00
N LEU A 700 -19.73 -8.70 1.25
CA LEU A 700 -20.54 -9.20 0.12
C LEU A 700 -21.27 -10.52 0.42
N GLN A 701 -21.37 -10.89 1.70
CA GLN A 701 -22.10 -12.06 2.18
C GLN A 701 -23.43 -11.64 2.85
N ASN A 702 -24.55 -12.02 2.23
CA ASN A 702 -25.90 -11.80 2.75
C ASN A 702 -26.42 -13.01 3.54
N TYR A 703 -27.28 -12.77 4.55
CA TYR A 703 -27.94 -13.81 5.33
C TYR A 703 -29.15 -14.43 4.58
N ASP A 704 -28.86 -15.22 3.55
CA ASP A 704 -29.86 -15.98 2.79
C ASP A 704 -30.28 -17.29 3.50
N ILE A 705 -31.33 -17.96 3.00
CA ILE A 705 -31.87 -19.22 3.55
C ILE A 705 -30.78 -20.31 3.69
N SER A 706 -29.83 -20.40 2.75
CA SER A 706 -28.69 -21.33 2.86
C SER A 706 -27.78 -21.03 4.05
N LYS A 707 -27.65 -19.76 4.46
CA LYS A 707 -26.92 -19.36 5.67
C LYS A 707 -27.71 -19.62 6.94
N LYS A 708 -29.04 -19.53 6.91
CA LYS A 708 -29.90 -19.99 8.01
C LYS A 708 -29.76 -21.50 8.26
N LEU A 709 -29.62 -22.29 7.20
CA LEU A 709 -29.35 -23.73 7.31
C LEU A 709 -27.92 -24.03 7.80
N GLU A 710 -26.92 -23.28 7.32
CA GLU A 710 -25.53 -23.36 7.83
C GLU A 710 -25.46 -23.01 9.33
N HIS A 711 -26.20 -21.97 9.76
CA HIS A 711 -26.35 -21.60 11.16
C HIS A 711 -26.99 -22.73 11.97
N ALA A 712 -28.16 -23.23 11.55
CA ALA A 712 -28.87 -24.30 12.24
C ALA A 712 -28.03 -25.58 12.40
N TYR A 713 -27.24 -25.95 11.38
CA TYR A 713 -26.32 -27.08 11.44
C TYR A 713 -25.18 -26.86 12.43
N LYS A 714 -24.54 -25.68 12.40
CA LYS A 714 -23.39 -25.38 13.27
C LYS A 714 -23.80 -25.13 14.72
N ALA A 715 -24.90 -24.43 14.95
CA ALA A 715 -25.46 -24.14 16.28
C ALA A 715 -25.93 -25.41 17.03
N PHE A 716 -26.12 -26.53 16.31
CA PHE A 716 -26.36 -27.84 16.92
C PHE A 716 -25.07 -28.49 17.48
N GLN A 717 -23.89 -28.05 17.04
CA GLN A 717 -22.58 -28.63 17.40
C GLN A 717 -21.70 -27.70 18.25
N TYR A 718 -21.89 -26.39 18.14
CA TYR A 718 -21.08 -25.37 18.84
C TYR A 718 -21.97 -24.23 19.33
N ASP A 719 -21.54 -23.51 20.37
CA ASP A 719 -22.22 -22.32 20.87
C ASP A 719 -22.42 -21.29 19.73
N PRO A 720 -23.66 -20.81 19.48
CA PRO A 720 -23.94 -19.70 18.57
C PRO A 720 -22.97 -18.51 18.67
N THR A 721 -22.49 -18.15 19.87
CA THR A 721 -21.55 -17.02 20.03
C THR A 721 -20.21 -17.27 19.32
N SER A 722 -19.76 -18.52 19.24
CA SER A 722 -18.47 -18.94 18.68
C SER A 722 -18.42 -19.00 17.15
N ILE A 723 -19.59 -19.03 16.49
CA ILE A 723 -19.74 -19.28 15.05
C ILE A 723 -19.89 -17.98 14.27
N SER A 724 -19.15 -17.77 13.17
CA SER A 724 -19.29 -16.53 12.38
C SER A 724 -20.64 -16.42 11.63
N ALA A 725 -21.31 -17.53 11.37
CA ALA A 725 -22.55 -17.61 10.60
C ALA A 725 -23.84 -17.41 11.44
N VAL A 726 -24.01 -16.28 12.13
CA VAL A 726 -25.21 -15.94 12.94
C VAL A 726 -26.10 -14.88 12.29
N ASP A 727 -27.24 -14.55 12.89
CA ASP A 727 -28.12 -13.46 12.44
C ASP A 727 -27.36 -12.11 12.37
N PRO A 728 -27.57 -11.26 11.34
CA PRO A 728 -26.86 -10.00 11.16
C PRO A 728 -26.85 -9.08 12.39
N LYS A 729 -27.91 -9.06 13.19
CA LYS A 729 -27.97 -8.24 14.42
C LYS A 729 -27.11 -8.79 15.54
N GLN A 730 -27.08 -10.11 15.69
CA GLN A 730 -26.19 -10.79 16.63
C GLN A 730 -24.73 -10.67 16.17
N TYR A 731 -24.49 -10.77 14.85
CA TYR A 731 -23.17 -10.58 14.25
C TYR A 731 -22.64 -9.16 14.50
N SER A 732 -23.44 -8.15 14.16
CA SER A 732 -23.18 -6.72 14.34
C SER A 732 -22.79 -6.40 15.78
N LYS A 733 -23.64 -6.81 16.74
CA LYS A 733 -23.35 -6.62 18.17
C LYS A 733 -22.04 -7.28 18.58
N ARG A 734 -21.85 -8.58 18.32
CA ARG A 734 -20.65 -9.31 18.73
C ARG A 734 -19.37 -8.73 18.11
N PHE A 735 -19.43 -8.38 16.82
CA PHE A 735 -18.33 -7.75 16.11
C PHE A 735 -17.93 -6.43 16.77
N ARG A 736 -18.90 -5.52 16.99
CA ARG A 736 -18.64 -4.26 17.68
C ARG A 736 -18.08 -4.48 19.09
N ASP A 737 -18.76 -5.28 19.90
CA ASP A 737 -18.38 -5.49 21.31
C ASP A 737 -16.95 -6.04 21.42
N PHE A 738 -16.53 -6.93 20.51
CA PHE A 738 -15.13 -7.39 20.42
C PHE A 738 -14.15 -6.32 19.93
N ILE A 739 -14.48 -5.60 18.85
CA ILE A 739 -13.61 -4.58 18.29
C ILE A 739 -13.40 -3.41 19.27
N LEU A 740 -14.40 -3.08 20.09
CA LEU A 740 -14.30 -2.10 21.19
C LEU A 740 -13.57 -2.62 22.45
N GLN A 741 -13.20 -3.90 22.50
CA GLN A 741 -12.23 -4.44 23.47
C GLN A 741 -10.81 -4.43 22.91
N VAL A 742 -10.67 -4.65 21.60
CA VAL A 742 -9.36 -4.64 20.90
C VAL A 742 -8.79 -3.22 20.74
N PHE A 743 -9.64 -2.21 20.60
CA PHE A 743 -9.25 -0.80 20.59
C PHE A 743 -9.76 -0.12 21.86
N ALA A 744 -8.92 0.67 22.52
CA ALA A 744 -9.26 1.36 23.77
C ALA A 744 -8.71 2.79 23.78
N GLU A 745 -9.18 3.61 24.72
CA GLU A 745 -8.62 4.95 24.96
C GLU A 745 -7.20 4.83 25.55
N ASP A 746 -6.28 5.65 25.02
CA ASP A 746 -4.97 5.93 25.63
C ASP A 746 -5.19 6.95 26.77
N THR A 747 -4.98 6.49 28.01
CA THR A 747 -5.29 7.18 29.27
C THR A 747 -4.08 7.85 29.89
#